data_AF-A0A165NXW6-F1
#
_entry.id   AF-A0A165NXW6-F1
#
_cell.length_a   1.000
_cell.length_b   1.000
_cell.length_c   1.000
_cell.angle_alpha   90.00
_cell.angle_beta   90.00
_cell.angle_gamma   90.00
#
_symmetry.space_group_name_H-M   'P 1'
#
loop_
_entity.id
_entity.type
_entity.pdbx_description
1 polymer ?
#
loop_
_entity_poly.entity_id
_entity_poly.type
_entity_poly.pdbx_seq_one_letter_code
_entity_poly.pdbx_strand_id
1 'polypeptide(L)'
;MYHSIQRLGFDKPDHSFWQILIVCNGQDFLATGEQFLRSCEACSPGLRVVIGISDKDEKAHELLQKVSQQLYATTVYKFEFASDYITSNNETALYDAASWLSGRSKHTLLILRIDFTVVEDLTLLPAVLQDCDLGVHTIRLKEGGHRVAYPQPLWLKHSPKTFRLLEFIKSHITPINTQDPVSEVNLIKKAILKEGRKLKTACIPEYYRDKTLRENSRILRRSLSQAKGEAKQLSDLKRKIEFTKSVPKRFVLSPLQDIGTKQPLDDNSFRIRIFRLSRPGRIGWRAMARLISQPTQSADGPARILPVAQWEVTQELIDRLHFAEQLFIPHKTHEQLPVDNATFYMQECLPEIFTCSPTGWGPAASWSNSDTFKKFSIDPRLEEFKAELKSQKKTKAHQKDQNHQAIPEFDILAILQVPEDEALTLHANCTLEDFVEDMAKLAEKQNLKILFRKHPLDLTNFYEKIRKTWQGEHLLFSNSGHIHDVLAKAKCVAVINSGVGLEAMLLGKPVIAFGRAIYDQAVSSVQDKGLLTSYDHAVSETSDLRTKRYDQFLSWFLYHVSFKLDETYFDSILVNDGSAQPIENPVYHFYQNEMKLASVRAKKVEFKKTNSFGSSFSNFVDKSQRPLKKVKKLIQKKYYHEAVNLSKGLLMPYFQTDVLTGKRVCLVGNAGKLLESNAADFIDHHDIVIRMNLGCPYILKKGMTVDQECEKYIYGVFTDGRSSQAEDYTILDPNAPMDILMEYTAVPAVGIKSDIWSCSTADRARQTFFAPIFNTQNVAPNPSLYHFSSKFILDYKVRRLPSIYTQKLQKKLSAEPTSGIIWLEFLRQTKLAELSLVGFDFNRSRHIVREGLSLLEATGRYRHNPQREKNYVINCVLPAHKNIHLY
;
A
#
# COMPACT_ATOMS: atom_id res chain seq x y z
N MET A 1 -29.64 -1.20 -14.89
CA MET A 1 -28.47 -1.72 -14.12
C MET A 1 -27.48 -0.58 -13.92
N TYR A 2 -26.48 -0.71 -13.05
CA TYR A 2 -25.43 0.32 -12.89
C TYR A 2 -24.13 -0.14 -13.56
N HIS A 3 -23.30 0.81 -14.00
CA HIS A 3 -21.91 0.51 -14.38
C HIS A 3 -21.19 -0.17 -13.21
N SER A 4 -20.32 -1.12 -13.52
CA SER A 4 -19.52 -1.86 -12.53
C SER A 4 -18.12 -2.14 -13.06
N ILE A 5 -17.28 -2.73 -12.21
CA ILE A 5 -16.01 -3.33 -12.62
C ILE A 5 -15.90 -4.73 -12.02
N GLN A 6 -15.45 -5.67 -12.83
CA GLN A 6 -15.20 -7.05 -12.44
C GLN A 6 -13.69 -7.31 -12.49
N ARG A 7 -13.14 -7.86 -11.42
CA ARG A 7 -11.74 -8.29 -11.41
C ARG A 7 -11.57 -9.57 -12.23
N LEU A 8 -10.50 -9.63 -13.01
CA LEU A 8 -10.11 -10.80 -13.79
C LEU A 8 -8.71 -11.28 -13.40
N GLY A 9 -8.44 -12.56 -13.64
CA GLY A 9 -7.11 -13.16 -13.52
C GLY A 9 -6.72 -13.60 -12.13
N PHE A 10 -5.41 -13.68 -11.88
CA PHE A 10 -4.84 -14.17 -10.63
C PHE A 10 -5.32 -13.35 -9.41
N ASP A 11 -5.86 -14.04 -8.41
CA ASP A 11 -6.39 -13.39 -7.20
C ASP A 11 -5.27 -13.04 -6.20
N LYS A 12 -4.90 -11.77 -6.19
CA LYS A 12 -3.93 -11.16 -5.27
C LYS A 12 -4.44 -9.83 -4.73
N PRO A 13 -4.23 -9.43 -3.48
CA PRO A 13 -4.68 -8.12 -3.01
C PRO A 13 -4.24 -6.96 -3.93
N ASP A 14 -5.18 -6.08 -4.27
CA ASP A 14 -4.93 -4.93 -5.15
C ASP A 14 -4.66 -3.68 -4.31
N HIS A 15 -3.38 -3.41 -4.09
CA HIS A 15 -2.93 -2.24 -3.34
C HIS A 15 -2.73 -1.01 -4.20
N SER A 16 -3.18 -0.96 -5.45
CA SER A 16 -2.88 0.16 -6.35
C SER A 16 -3.42 1.51 -5.85
N PHE A 17 -2.80 2.62 -6.24
CA PHE A 17 -3.28 4.00 -5.93
C PHE A 17 -3.46 4.87 -7.18
N TRP A 18 -3.17 4.29 -8.33
CA TRP A 18 -3.43 4.83 -9.66
C TRP A 18 -3.77 3.66 -10.57
N GLN A 19 -4.36 3.94 -11.74
CA GLN A 19 -4.82 2.91 -12.67
C GLN A 19 -4.70 3.40 -14.12
N ILE A 20 -4.54 2.46 -15.03
CA ILE A 20 -4.68 2.67 -16.47
C ILE A 20 -6.13 2.40 -16.85
N LEU A 21 -6.72 3.29 -17.65
CA LEU A 21 -8.03 3.09 -18.27
C LEU A 21 -7.86 3.02 -19.78
N ILE A 22 -8.43 1.98 -20.38
CA ILE A 22 -8.62 1.88 -21.83
C ILE A 22 -10.09 1.56 -22.09
N VAL A 23 -10.68 2.26 -23.04
CA VAL A 23 -11.99 1.93 -23.60
C VAL A 23 -11.85 1.83 -25.11
N CYS A 24 -12.33 0.73 -25.68
CA CYS A 24 -12.26 0.45 -27.11
C CYS A 24 -13.51 -0.33 -27.56
N ASN A 25 -13.62 -0.59 -28.87
CA ASN A 25 -14.58 -1.56 -29.41
C ASN A 25 -13.95 -2.97 -29.43
N GLY A 26 -14.76 -3.98 -29.73
CA GLY A 26 -14.32 -5.38 -29.79
C GLY A 26 -13.24 -5.61 -30.85
N GLN A 27 -13.40 -5.01 -32.03
CA GLN A 27 -12.47 -5.14 -33.14
C GLN A 27 -11.05 -4.67 -32.77
N ASP A 28 -10.92 -3.50 -32.16
CA ASP A 28 -9.63 -2.92 -31.75
C ASP A 28 -8.99 -3.76 -30.63
N PHE A 29 -9.81 -4.30 -29.71
CA PHE A 29 -9.35 -5.20 -28.66
C PHE A 29 -8.83 -6.51 -29.22
N LEU A 30 -9.54 -7.14 -30.15
CA LEU A 30 -9.10 -8.36 -30.81
C LEU A 30 -7.78 -8.15 -31.59
N ALA A 31 -7.59 -6.97 -32.17
CA ALA A 31 -6.38 -6.64 -32.92
C ALA A 31 -5.13 -6.44 -32.04
N THR A 32 -5.27 -5.82 -30.86
CA THR A 32 -4.10 -5.33 -30.09
C THR A 32 -4.17 -5.53 -28.58
N GLY A 33 -5.32 -5.93 -28.02
CA GLY A 33 -5.56 -5.97 -26.58
C GLY A 33 -4.70 -6.99 -25.84
N GLU A 34 -4.49 -8.17 -26.41
CA GLU A 34 -3.56 -9.16 -25.84
C GLU A 34 -2.13 -8.60 -25.79
N GLN A 35 -1.67 -7.97 -26.87
CA GLN A 35 -0.34 -7.36 -26.93
C GLN A 35 -0.16 -6.27 -25.87
N PHE A 36 -1.17 -5.41 -25.68
CA PHE A 36 -1.15 -4.37 -24.66
C PHE A 36 -1.00 -4.96 -23.24
N LEU A 37 -1.87 -5.91 -22.88
CA LEU A 37 -1.88 -6.53 -21.55
C LEU A 37 -0.57 -7.28 -21.27
N ARG A 38 -0.05 -8.02 -22.25
CA ARG A 38 1.23 -8.72 -22.13
C ARG A 38 2.42 -7.77 -22.06
N SER A 39 2.34 -6.60 -22.71
CA SER A 39 3.37 -5.56 -22.58
C SER A 39 3.41 -4.97 -21.15
N CYS A 40 2.24 -4.80 -20.51
CA CYS A 40 2.15 -4.41 -19.11
C CYS A 40 2.80 -5.47 -18.20
N GLU A 41 2.45 -6.73 -18.40
CA GLU A 41 2.98 -7.88 -17.65
C GLU A 41 4.50 -8.04 -17.79
N ALA A 42 5.01 -7.84 -19.00
CA ALA A 42 6.44 -7.99 -19.29
C ALA A 42 7.28 -6.83 -18.77
N CYS A 43 6.78 -5.60 -18.86
CA CYS A 43 7.63 -4.40 -18.75
C CYS A 43 7.35 -3.54 -17.52
N SER A 44 6.15 -3.65 -16.92
CA SER A 44 5.75 -2.82 -15.77
C SER A 44 4.91 -3.64 -14.79
N PRO A 45 5.50 -4.63 -14.10
CA PRO A 45 4.78 -5.49 -13.17
C PRO A 45 4.11 -4.66 -12.06
N GLY A 46 2.88 -5.00 -11.70
CA GLY A 46 2.13 -4.34 -10.61
C GLY A 46 1.17 -3.25 -11.08
N LEU A 47 1.04 -3.06 -12.40
CA LEU A 47 0.02 -2.18 -12.96
C LEU A 47 -1.39 -2.67 -12.67
N ARG A 48 -2.27 -1.70 -12.45
CA ARG A 48 -3.72 -1.87 -12.44
C ARG A 48 -4.31 -1.34 -13.73
N VAL A 49 -4.96 -2.21 -14.49
CA VAL A 49 -5.52 -1.90 -15.81
C VAL A 49 -7.02 -2.13 -15.78
N VAL A 50 -7.80 -1.16 -16.25
CA VAL A 50 -9.23 -1.26 -16.46
C VAL A 50 -9.52 -1.20 -17.96
N ILE A 51 -10.18 -2.24 -18.48
CA ILE A 51 -10.55 -2.36 -19.89
C ILE A 51 -12.07 -2.30 -20.02
N GLY A 52 -12.60 -1.34 -20.77
CA GLY A 52 -14.01 -1.29 -21.18
C GLY A 52 -14.17 -1.62 -22.66
N ILE A 53 -14.97 -2.63 -22.97
CA ILE A 53 -15.35 -2.98 -24.36
C ILE A 53 -16.74 -2.41 -24.58
N SER A 54 -16.80 -1.32 -25.34
CA SER A 54 -17.97 -0.42 -25.37
C SER A 54 -19.16 -0.95 -26.18
N ASP A 55 -18.89 -1.82 -27.16
CA ASP A 55 -19.86 -2.50 -28.02
C ASP A 55 -20.25 -3.90 -27.50
N LYS A 56 -19.72 -4.30 -26.33
CA LYS A 56 -20.02 -5.58 -25.66
C LYS A 56 -19.71 -6.82 -26.51
N ASP A 57 -18.73 -6.74 -27.42
CA ASP A 57 -18.31 -7.88 -28.24
C ASP A 57 -17.88 -9.08 -27.38
N GLU A 58 -18.55 -10.22 -27.57
CA GLU A 58 -18.37 -11.42 -26.75
C GLU A 58 -16.97 -12.04 -26.96
N LYS A 59 -16.47 -12.09 -28.20
CA LYS A 59 -15.15 -12.66 -28.50
C LYS A 59 -14.03 -11.85 -27.86
N ALA A 60 -14.18 -10.52 -27.86
CA ALA A 60 -13.24 -9.63 -27.22
C ALA A 60 -13.27 -9.80 -25.69
N HIS A 61 -14.44 -10.01 -25.08
CA HIS A 61 -14.59 -10.33 -23.67
C HIS A 61 -13.97 -11.69 -23.30
N GLU A 62 -14.19 -12.73 -24.10
CA GLU A 62 -13.57 -14.04 -23.92
C GLU A 62 -12.04 -13.95 -23.99
N LEU A 63 -11.51 -13.22 -24.98
CA LEU A 63 -10.06 -13.00 -25.10
C LEU A 63 -9.52 -12.23 -23.88
N LEU A 64 -10.22 -11.19 -23.42
CA LEU A 64 -9.83 -10.43 -22.22
C LEU A 64 -9.75 -11.35 -21.00
N GLN A 65 -10.74 -12.22 -20.80
CA GLN A 65 -10.76 -13.17 -19.69
C GLN A 65 -9.63 -14.19 -19.80
N LYS A 66 -9.46 -14.80 -20.97
CA LYS A 66 -8.40 -15.79 -21.24
C LYS A 66 -7.00 -15.22 -21.00
N VAL A 67 -6.72 -14.03 -21.54
CA VAL A 67 -5.40 -13.39 -21.36
C VAL A 67 -5.19 -13.04 -19.89
N SER A 68 -6.20 -12.48 -19.20
CA SER A 68 -6.10 -12.09 -17.80
C SER A 68 -5.79 -13.26 -16.86
N GLN A 69 -6.29 -14.47 -17.14
CA GLN A 69 -5.98 -15.69 -16.38
C GLN A 69 -4.52 -16.12 -16.45
N GLN A 70 -3.77 -15.62 -17.44
CA GLN A 70 -2.34 -15.92 -17.62
C GLN A 70 -1.43 -14.82 -17.07
N LEU A 71 -1.99 -13.72 -16.55
CA LEU A 71 -1.21 -12.61 -15.99
C LEU A 71 -1.09 -12.77 -14.48
N TYR A 72 0.12 -12.63 -13.97
CA TYR A 72 0.43 -12.75 -12.54
C TYR A 72 0.80 -11.39 -11.94
N ALA A 73 1.51 -10.56 -12.70
CA ALA A 73 1.99 -9.27 -12.22
C ALA A 73 0.94 -8.16 -12.37
N THR A 74 0.20 -8.17 -13.48
CA THR A 74 -0.77 -7.15 -13.88
C THR A 74 -2.15 -7.47 -13.31
N THR A 75 -2.75 -6.50 -12.62
CA THR A 75 -4.12 -6.63 -12.11
C THR A 75 -5.09 -6.06 -13.12
N VAL A 76 -5.98 -6.90 -13.66
CA VAL A 76 -6.92 -6.52 -14.72
C VAL A 76 -8.34 -6.43 -14.18
N TYR A 77 -9.04 -5.37 -14.56
CA TYR A 77 -10.47 -5.21 -14.35
C TYR A 77 -11.17 -5.02 -15.69
N LYS A 78 -12.26 -5.75 -15.88
CA LYS A 78 -13.26 -5.47 -16.91
C LYS A 78 -14.18 -4.37 -16.41
N PHE A 79 -14.38 -3.32 -17.20
CA PHE A 79 -15.42 -2.33 -16.97
C PHE A 79 -16.70 -2.80 -17.64
N GLU A 80 -17.77 -2.96 -16.86
CA GLU A 80 -19.06 -3.39 -17.37
C GLU A 80 -19.97 -2.17 -17.51
N PHE A 81 -20.34 -1.90 -18.75
CA PHE A 81 -21.37 -0.91 -19.03
C PHE A 81 -22.73 -1.44 -18.60
N ALA A 82 -23.60 -0.58 -18.08
CA ALA A 82 -24.95 -0.97 -17.69
C ALA A 82 -25.67 -1.67 -18.87
N SER A 83 -26.58 -2.60 -18.57
CA SER A 83 -27.31 -3.36 -19.59
C SER A 83 -28.01 -2.46 -20.60
N ASP A 84 -28.63 -1.39 -20.09
CA ASP A 84 -29.36 -0.34 -20.79
C ASP A 84 -28.47 0.79 -21.36
N TYR A 85 -27.16 0.74 -21.13
CA TYR A 85 -26.23 1.71 -21.67
C TYR A 85 -26.03 1.50 -23.17
N ILE A 86 -26.41 2.50 -23.96
CA ILE A 86 -26.24 2.55 -25.41
C ILE A 86 -25.33 3.74 -25.72
N THR A 87 -24.26 3.50 -26.47
CA THR A 87 -23.35 4.54 -26.95
C THR A 87 -23.08 4.34 -28.44
N SER A 88 -23.02 5.43 -29.19
CA SER A 88 -22.66 5.42 -30.61
C SER A 88 -21.16 5.63 -30.85
N ASN A 89 -20.38 5.97 -29.82
CA ASN A 89 -18.95 6.28 -29.94
C ASN A 89 -18.14 5.80 -28.72
N ASN A 90 -16.93 5.29 -28.97
CA ASN A 90 -15.95 4.88 -27.97
C ASN A 90 -15.53 6.04 -27.06
N GLU A 91 -15.47 7.27 -27.57
CA GLU A 91 -15.07 8.44 -26.77
C GLU A 91 -16.09 8.75 -25.67
N THR A 92 -17.40 8.68 -25.97
CA THR A 92 -18.45 8.85 -24.96
C THR A 92 -18.31 7.78 -23.87
N ALA A 93 -18.16 6.52 -24.27
CA ALA A 93 -17.95 5.40 -23.37
C ALA A 93 -16.70 5.58 -22.48
N LEU A 94 -15.61 6.10 -23.06
CA LEU A 94 -14.38 6.38 -22.35
C LEU A 94 -14.58 7.40 -21.23
N TYR A 95 -15.22 8.54 -21.52
CA TYR A 95 -15.40 9.59 -20.53
C TYR A 95 -16.49 9.25 -19.49
N ASP A 96 -17.47 8.43 -19.86
CA ASP A 96 -18.41 7.83 -18.91
C ASP A 96 -17.70 6.88 -17.93
N ALA A 97 -16.87 5.96 -18.44
CA ALA A 97 -16.07 5.07 -17.61
C ALA A 97 -15.07 5.86 -16.74
N ALA A 98 -14.39 6.85 -17.31
CA ALA A 98 -13.44 7.69 -16.58
C ALA A 98 -14.11 8.49 -15.45
N SER A 99 -15.28 9.07 -15.70
CA SER A 99 -16.04 9.78 -14.66
C SER A 99 -16.49 8.83 -13.56
N TRP A 100 -17.06 7.67 -13.94
CA TRP A 100 -17.50 6.66 -12.98
C TRP A 100 -16.34 6.19 -12.10
N LEU A 101 -15.18 5.86 -12.70
CA LEU A 101 -13.98 5.47 -11.97
C LEU A 101 -13.45 6.58 -11.08
N SER A 102 -13.42 7.83 -11.56
CA SER A 102 -12.96 8.98 -10.75
C SER A 102 -13.84 9.19 -9.51
N GLY A 103 -15.15 8.97 -9.64
CA GLY A 103 -16.12 9.04 -8.54
C GLY A 103 -16.08 7.83 -7.59
N ARG A 104 -15.86 6.62 -8.12
CA ARG A 104 -16.00 5.35 -7.40
C ARG A 104 -14.68 4.71 -6.96
N SER A 105 -13.62 4.74 -7.76
CA SER A 105 -12.34 4.13 -7.40
C SER A 105 -11.44 5.09 -6.61
N LYS A 106 -11.61 6.42 -6.82
CA LYS A 106 -10.74 7.48 -6.28
C LYS A 106 -9.25 7.35 -6.61
N HIS A 107 -8.92 6.53 -7.61
CA HIS A 107 -7.56 6.41 -8.12
C HIS A 107 -7.27 7.51 -9.14
N THR A 108 -6.02 7.91 -9.20
CA THR A 108 -5.51 8.70 -10.33
C THR A 108 -5.57 7.86 -11.62
N LEU A 109 -5.97 8.47 -12.74
CA LEU A 109 -6.14 7.80 -14.03
C LEU A 109 -5.01 8.14 -15.00
N LEU A 110 -4.49 7.13 -15.69
CA LEU A 110 -3.79 7.27 -16.96
C LEU A 110 -4.67 6.68 -18.07
N ILE A 111 -5.17 7.51 -18.99
CA ILE A 111 -5.95 7.05 -20.13
C ILE A 111 -5.02 6.81 -21.31
N LEU A 112 -5.10 5.61 -21.88
CA LEU A 112 -4.33 5.16 -23.05
C LEU A 112 -5.26 4.61 -24.13
N ARG A 113 -4.74 4.52 -25.36
CA ARG A 113 -5.38 3.75 -26.44
C ARG A 113 -4.92 2.30 -26.37
N ILE A 114 -5.78 1.39 -26.84
CA ILE A 114 -5.48 -0.05 -26.85
C ILE A 114 -4.30 -0.41 -27.76
N ASP A 115 -4.04 0.39 -28.80
CA ASP A 115 -2.92 0.20 -29.71
C ASP A 115 -1.57 0.68 -29.13
N PHE A 116 -1.48 1.14 -27.88
CA PHE A 116 -0.20 1.52 -27.30
C PHE A 116 0.58 0.29 -26.82
N THR A 117 1.89 0.43 -26.62
CA THR A 117 2.74 -0.64 -26.07
C THR A 117 3.51 -0.11 -24.87
N VAL A 118 3.40 -0.78 -23.71
CA VAL A 118 4.26 -0.49 -22.55
C VAL A 118 5.60 -1.15 -22.78
N VAL A 119 6.68 -0.39 -22.69
CA VAL A 119 8.03 -0.88 -23.04
C VAL A 119 9.01 -0.85 -21.88
N GLU A 120 8.70 -0.09 -20.83
CA GLU A 120 9.51 0.00 -19.62
C GLU A 120 8.64 0.36 -18.41
N ASP A 121 9.16 0.17 -17.20
CA ASP A 121 8.42 0.29 -15.93
C ASP A 121 7.74 1.67 -15.76
N LEU A 122 6.44 1.70 -15.47
CA LEU A 122 5.65 2.92 -15.28
C LEU A 122 5.48 3.31 -13.81
N THR A 123 6.09 2.58 -12.87
CA THR A 123 5.94 2.78 -11.42
C THR A 123 6.28 4.21 -10.98
N LEU A 124 7.26 4.87 -11.59
CA LEU A 124 7.63 6.25 -11.27
C LEU A 124 6.79 7.33 -11.97
N LEU A 125 5.89 6.97 -12.90
CA LEU A 125 5.03 7.95 -13.59
C LEU A 125 4.24 8.86 -12.63
N PRO A 126 3.61 8.35 -11.56
CA PRO A 126 2.94 9.20 -10.58
C PRO A 126 3.88 10.21 -9.91
N ALA A 127 5.15 9.84 -9.68
CA ALA A 127 6.16 10.74 -9.10
C ALA A 127 6.54 11.87 -10.07
N VAL A 128 6.68 11.54 -11.36
CA VAL A 128 6.97 12.52 -12.42
C VAL A 128 5.83 13.53 -12.60
N LEU A 129 4.58 13.08 -12.46
CA LEU A 129 3.36 13.88 -12.68
C LEU A 129 2.69 14.35 -11.37
N GLN A 130 3.36 14.25 -10.22
CA GLN A 130 2.75 14.48 -8.91
C GLN A 130 2.20 15.91 -8.70
N ASP A 131 2.81 16.89 -9.38
CA ASP A 131 2.52 18.32 -9.24
C ASP A 131 1.45 18.84 -10.22
N CYS A 132 0.97 18.01 -11.14
CA CYS A 132 -0.14 18.36 -12.02
C CYS A 132 -1.45 17.67 -11.61
N ASP A 133 -2.55 18.39 -11.84
CA ASP A 133 -3.90 17.83 -11.81
C ASP A 133 -4.19 17.10 -13.13
N LEU A 134 -3.74 17.67 -14.26
CA LEU A 134 -3.92 17.16 -15.62
C LEU A 134 -2.59 17.13 -16.39
N GLY A 135 -2.23 15.97 -16.93
CA GLY A 135 -1.10 15.80 -17.84
C GLY A 135 -1.59 15.49 -19.26
N VAL A 136 -1.12 16.23 -20.26
CA VAL A 136 -1.55 16.09 -21.67
C VAL A 136 -0.36 15.97 -22.63
N HIS A 137 -0.60 15.44 -23.82
CA HIS A 137 0.31 15.58 -24.95
C HIS A 137 0.25 17.02 -25.51
N THR A 138 1.39 17.71 -25.58
CA THR A 138 1.62 19.06 -26.17
C THR A 138 0.37 19.76 -26.75
N ILE A 139 -0.24 20.68 -25.99
CA ILE A 139 -1.24 21.63 -26.51
C ILE A 139 -0.59 23.02 -26.55
N ARG A 140 -0.17 23.51 -27.72
CA ARG A 140 0.24 24.92 -27.87
C ARG A 140 -0.97 25.73 -28.32
N LEU A 141 -1.32 26.75 -27.53
CA LEU A 141 -2.31 27.75 -27.90
C LEU A 141 -1.64 28.92 -28.64
N LYS A 142 -1.52 28.84 -29.96
CA LYS A 142 -1.34 30.04 -30.79
C LYS A 142 -2.14 29.89 -32.09
N GLU A 143 -2.90 30.92 -32.45
CA GLU A 143 -3.39 31.11 -33.81
C GLU A 143 -2.18 31.36 -34.72
N GLY A 144 -2.09 30.64 -35.85
CA GLY A 144 -1.11 30.91 -36.90
C GLY A 144 0.07 29.94 -37.07
N GLY A 145 0.07 28.74 -36.49
CA GLY A 145 1.11 27.75 -36.82
C GLY A 145 0.94 26.39 -36.14
N HIS A 146 0.62 25.36 -36.93
CA HIS A 146 0.17 24.04 -36.52
C HIS A 146 1.07 23.32 -35.49
N ARG A 147 0.45 22.80 -34.42
CA ARG A 147 0.78 21.48 -33.83
C ARG A 147 -0.48 20.80 -33.28
N VAL A 148 -0.75 19.59 -33.77
CA VAL A 148 -1.86 18.71 -33.40
C VAL A 148 -1.65 18.18 -31.97
N ALA A 149 -2.63 18.39 -31.09
CA ALA A 149 -2.68 17.71 -29.80
C ALA A 149 -3.24 16.31 -30.00
N TYR A 150 -2.56 15.29 -29.47
CA TYR A 150 -3.16 13.98 -29.32
C TYR A 150 -3.79 13.90 -27.95
N PRO A 151 -5.06 13.52 -27.82
CA PRO A 151 -5.74 13.51 -26.53
C PRO A 151 -5.09 12.52 -25.54
N GLN A 152 -4.50 11.43 -26.06
CA GLN A 152 -3.91 10.36 -25.27
C GLN A 152 -2.40 10.19 -25.59
N PRO A 153 -1.54 9.90 -24.59
CA PRO A 153 -1.87 9.59 -23.19
C PRO A 153 -2.40 10.81 -22.42
N LEU A 154 -3.34 10.57 -21.49
CA LEU A 154 -3.98 11.60 -20.65
C LEU A 154 -3.87 11.22 -19.18
N TRP A 155 -3.26 12.08 -18.37
CA TRP A 155 -3.13 11.88 -16.92
C TRP A 155 -4.13 12.73 -16.16
N LEU A 156 -4.87 12.13 -15.23
CA LEU A 156 -5.89 12.79 -14.41
C LEU A 156 -5.70 12.42 -12.94
N LYS A 157 -5.03 13.28 -12.18
CA LYS A 157 -4.88 13.11 -10.73
C LYS A 157 -6.25 13.09 -10.07
N HIS A 158 -6.53 12.14 -9.18
CA HIS A 158 -7.81 12.13 -8.48
C HIS A 158 -7.98 13.41 -7.63
N SER A 159 -8.96 14.23 -7.98
CA SER A 159 -9.29 15.47 -7.28
C SER A 159 -10.70 15.95 -7.65
N PRO A 160 -11.31 16.83 -6.83
CA PRO A 160 -12.58 17.46 -7.21
C PRO A 160 -12.50 18.28 -8.51
N LYS A 161 -11.31 18.73 -8.92
CA LYS A 161 -11.12 19.53 -10.14
C LYS A 161 -11.16 18.65 -11.39
N THR A 162 -10.43 17.55 -11.36
CA THR A 162 -10.39 16.57 -12.45
C THR A 162 -11.71 15.83 -12.58
N PHE A 163 -12.43 15.61 -11.49
CA PHE A 163 -13.81 15.12 -11.55
C PHE A 163 -14.74 16.08 -12.30
N ARG A 164 -14.71 17.39 -11.99
CA ARG A 164 -15.50 18.39 -12.73
C ARG A 164 -15.12 18.50 -14.19
N LEU A 165 -13.83 18.35 -14.49
CA LEU A 165 -13.33 18.27 -15.86
C LEU A 165 -13.97 17.09 -16.61
N LEU A 166 -13.97 15.90 -16.00
CA LEU A 166 -14.59 14.70 -16.59
C LEU A 166 -16.09 14.89 -16.79
N GLU A 167 -16.81 15.40 -15.80
CA GLU A 167 -18.25 15.69 -15.92
C GLU A 167 -18.55 16.71 -17.01
N PHE A 168 -17.71 17.73 -17.16
CA PHE A 168 -17.83 18.69 -18.25
C PHE A 168 -17.62 18.03 -19.61
N ILE A 169 -16.58 17.20 -19.77
CA ILE A 169 -16.33 16.52 -21.06
C ILE A 169 -17.48 15.57 -21.37
N LYS A 170 -17.87 14.73 -20.41
CA LYS A 170 -19.02 13.81 -20.51
C LYS A 170 -20.29 14.53 -20.98
N SER A 171 -20.64 15.68 -20.38
CA SER A 171 -21.87 16.38 -20.75
C SER A 171 -21.81 17.11 -22.10
N HIS A 172 -20.66 17.15 -22.78
CA HIS A 172 -20.47 17.87 -24.05
C HIS A 172 -19.89 17.00 -25.17
N ILE A 173 -19.50 15.76 -24.89
CA ILE A 173 -18.94 14.83 -25.89
C ILE A 173 -20.03 14.16 -26.73
N THR A 174 -21.26 14.12 -26.23
CA THR A 174 -22.45 13.68 -26.98
C THR A 174 -23.10 14.88 -27.68
N PRO A 175 -23.37 14.85 -28.99
CA PRO A 175 -23.97 15.97 -29.69
C PRO A 175 -25.45 16.11 -29.31
N ILE A 176 -25.81 17.25 -28.73
CA ILE A 176 -27.19 17.77 -28.78
C ILE A 176 -27.37 18.29 -30.22
N ASN A 177 -27.92 17.49 -31.13
CA ASN A 177 -28.47 17.95 -32.42
C ASN A 177 -27.60 18.93 -33.25
N THR A 178 -26.28 18.77 -33.30
CA THR A 178 -25.39 19.62 -34.12
C THR A 178 -24.72 18.84 -35.23
N GLN A 179 -24.72 19.41 -36.44
CA GLN A 179 -24.16 18.84 -37.68
C GLN A 179 -22.64 18.61 -37.67
N ASP A 180 -21.90 19.09 -36.65
CA ASP A 180 -20.45 18.91 -36.51
C ASP A 180 -20.08 18.24 -35.17
N PRO A 181 -19.39 17.08 -35.17
CA PRO A 181 -18.88 16.47 -33.94
C PRO A 181 -17.77 17.33 -33.30
N VAL A 182 -17.90 17.62 -32.01
CA VAL A 182 -16.89 18.40 -31.29
C VAL A 182 -15.68 17.51 -30.99
N SER A 183 -14.54 17.79 -31.65
CA SER A 183 -13.28 17.07 -31.39
C SER A 183 -12.93 17.01 -29.90
N GLU A 184 -12.52 15.83 -29.40
CA GLU A 184 -12.03 15.59 -28.03
C GLU A 184 -11.00 16.64 -27.59
N VAL A 185 -10.07 17.01 -28.48
CA VAL A 185 -9.06 18.03 -28.25
C VAL A 185 -9.69 19.39 -27.94
N ASN A 186 -10.74 19.77 -28.67
CA ASN A 186 -11.47 21.01 -28.45
C ASN A 186 -12.24 20.99 -27.14
N LEU A 187 -12.80 19.84 -26.73
CA LEU A 187 -13.47 19.69 -25.43
C LEU A 187 -12.49 19.83 -24.28
N ILE A 188 -11.35 19.12 -24.33
CA ILE A 188 -10.28 19.26 -23.33
C ILE A 188 -9.81 20.71 -23.26
N LYS A 189 -9.58 21.37 -24.40
CA LYS A 189 -9.19 22.78 -24.46
C LYS A 189 -10.26 23.69 -23.83
N LYS A 190 -11.53 23.54 -24.20
CA LYS A 190 -12.66 24.30 -23.63
C LYS A 190 -12.76 24.09 -22.12
N ALA A 191 -12.59 22.85 -21.66
CA ALA A 191 -12.68 22.49 -20.25
C ALA A 191 -11.54 23.11 -19.43
N ILE A 192 -10.30 23.05 -19.95
CA ILE A 192 -9.13 23.70 -19.34
C ILE A 192 -9.36 25.22 -19.24
N LEU A 193 -9.84 25.85 -20.31
CA LEU A 193 -10.13 27.29 -20.32
C LEU A 193 -11.26 27.68 -19.33
N LYS A 194 -12.27 26.82 -19.18
CA LYS A 194 -13.39 26.98 -18.24
C LYS A 194 -12.95 26.85 -16.78
N GLU A 195 -12.16 25.82 -16.45
CA GLU A 195 -11.61 25.63 -15.10
C GLU A 195 -10.55 26.70 -14.73
N GLY A 196 -9.98 27.37 -15.73
CA GLY A 196 -9.10 28.53 -15.59
C GLY A 196 -7.78 28.21 -14.86
N ARG A 197 -7.20 29.20 -14.14
CA ARG A 197 -5.95 29.05 -13.36
C ARG A 197 -6.03 28.02 -12.20
N LYS A 198 -7.15 27.33 -12.02
CA LYS A 198 -7.36 26.39 -10.90
C LYS A 198 -6.81 25.00 -11.19
N LEU A 199 -6.75 24.58 -12.46
CA LEU A 199 -6.23 23.27 -12.85
C LEU A 199 -4.72 23.38 -13.10
N LYS A 200 -3.91 22.61 -12.38
CA LYS A 200 -2.48 22.53 -12.65
C LYS A 200 -2.22 21.60 -13.82
N THR A 201 -1.71 22.14 -14.92
CA THR A 201 -1.48 21.38 -16.15
C THR A 201 0.01 21.18 -16.41
N ALA A 202 0.38 20.01 -16.93
CA ALA A 202 1.74 19.71 -17.35
C ALA A 202 1.76 18.92 -18.67
N CYS A 203 2.91 18.96 -19.34
CA CYS A 203 3.15 18.10 -20.50
C CYS A 203 3.64 16.73 -20.01
N ILE A 204 3.05 15.64 -20.52
CA ILE A 204 3.60 14.30 -20.31
C ILE A 204 4.99 14.25 -21.00
N PRO A 205 6.07 13.84 -20.32
CA PRO A 205 7.40 13.76 -20.92
C PRO A 205 7.43 12.87 -22.16
N GLU A 206 8.31 13.16 -23.12
CA GLU A 206 8.36 12.48 -24.43
C GLU A 206 8.55 10.97 -24.32
N TYR A 207 9.38 10.51 -23.39
CA TYR A 207 9.64 9.09 -23.15
C TYR A 207 8.41 8.28 -22.68
N TYR A 208 7.34 8.92 -22.21
CA TYR A 208 6.05 8.26 -21.93
C TYR A 208 5.07 8.33 -23.12
N ARG A 209 5.54 8.70 -24.30
CA ARG A 209 4.69 8.95 -25.47
C ARG A 209 5.46 8.87 -26.79
N ASP A 210 6.46 8.00 -26.85
CA ASP A 210 7.36 7.89 -27.99
C ASP A 210 6.67 7.34 -29.23
N LYS A 211 7.09 7.82 -30.39
CA LYS A 211 6.67 7.29 -31.70
C LYS A 211 7.60 6.21 -32.22
N THR A 212 8.84 6.20 -31.77
CA THR A 212 9.89 5.26 -32.18
C THR A 212 10.53 4.74 -30.92
N LEU A 213 10.80 3.44 -30.84
CA LEU A 213 11.52 2.85 -29.74
C LEU A 213 12.95 3.42 -29.73
N ARG A 214 13.28 4.09 -28.64
CA ARG A 214 14.58 4.68 -28.35
C ARG A 214 15.01 4.25 -26.95
N GLU A 215 16.27 4.52 -26.63
CA GLU A 215 16.73 4.41 -25.25
C GLU A 215 15.83 5.23 -24.31
N ASN A 216 15.42 4.64 -23.18
CA ASN A 216 14.51 5.21 -22.18
C ASN A 216 13.04 5.39 -22.57
N SER A 217 12.61 4.94 -23.75
CA SER A 217 11.18 4.85 -24.04
C SER A 217 10.46 4.03 -22.96
N ARG A 218 9.27 4.48 -22.56
CA ARG A 218 8.42 3.84 -21.53
C ARG A 218 7.06 3.44 -22.07
N ILE A 219 6.49 4.24 -22.97
CA ILE A 219 5.26 3.93 -23.70
C ILE A 219 5.46 4.29 -25.17
N LEU A 220 5.22 3.32 -26.06
CA LEU A 220 5.11 3.53 -27.50
C LEU A 220 3.66 3.78 -27.89
N ARG A 221 3.43 4.86 -28.63
CA ARG A 221 2.10 5.25 -29.12
C ARG A 221 1.73 4.54 -30.42
N ARG A 222 1.87 3.22 -30.42
CA ARG A 222 1.59 2.32 -31.54
C ARG A 222 1.78 0.86 -31.11
N SER A 223 1.20 -0.03 -31.90
CA SER A 223 1.34 -1.47 -31.70
C SER A 223 2.79 -1.88 -31.98
N LEU A 224 3.18 -3.03 -31.46
CA LEU A 224 4.51 -3.59 -31.64
C LEU A 224 4.76 -3.98 -33.11
N SER A 225 3.70 -4.36 -33.84
CA SER A 225 3.76 -4.65 -35.27
C SER A 225 4.10 -3.43 -36.12
N GLN A 226 3.74 -2.23 -35.67
CA GLN A 226 3.99 -0.95 -36.36
C GLN A 226 5.19 -0.17 -35.77
N ALA A 227 5.85 -0.73 -34.77
CA ALA A 227 6.94 -0.09 -34.06
C ALA A 227 8.18 0.06 -34.95
N LYS A 228 8.78 1.26 -34.93
CA LYS A 228 10.07 1.56 -35.57
C LYS A 228 11.09 1.83 -34.46
N GLY A 229 12.32 1.39 -34.64
CA GLY A 229 13.40 1.52 -33.67
C GLY A 229 14.55 0.58 -34.03
N GLU A 230 15.55 0.51 -33.17
CA GLU A 230 16.66 -0.43 -33.36
C GLU A 230 16.17 -1.88 -33.36
N ALA A 231 16.65 -2.67 -34.32
CA ALA A 231 16.20 -4.05 -34.51
C ALA A 231 16.40 -4.91 -33.25
N LYS A 232 17.53 -4.73 -32.55
CA LYS A 232 17.84 -5.43 -31.30
C LYS A 232 16.82 -5.12 -30.20
N GLN A 233 16.55 -3.83 -29.94
CA GLN A 233 15.58 -3.39 -28.92
C GLN A 233 14.17 -3.90 -29.20
N LEU A 234 13.73 -3.87 -30.47
CA LEU A 234 12.42 -4.40 -30.87
C LEU A 234 12.34 -5.92 -30.70
N SER A 235 13.39 -6.64 -31.07
CA SER A 235 13.48 -8.09 -30.89
C SER A 235 13.42 -8.48 -29.41
N ASP A 236 14.19 -7.78 -28.57
CA ASP A 236 14.20 -8.00 -27.12
C ASP A 236 12.84 -7.75 -26.49
N LEU A 237 12.14 -6.68 -26.88
CA LEU A 237 10.80 -6.38 -26.41
C LEU A 237 9.78 -7.43 -26.84
N LYS A 238 9.81 -7.86 -28.11
CA LYS A 238 8.95 -8.95 -28.61
C LYS A 238 9.16 -10.23 -27.81
N ARG A 239 10.41 -10.60 -27.59
CA ARG A 239 10.79 -11.78 -26.81
C ARG A 239 10.29 -11.69 -25.36
N LYS A 240 10.45 -10.54 -24.69
CA LYS A 240 9.93 -10.31 -23.33
C LYS A 240 8.41 -10.49 -23.24
N ILE A 241 7.68 -9.98 -24.23
CA ILE A 241 6.20 -10.10 -24.31
C ILE A 241 5.80 -11.55 -24.58
N GLU A 242 6.50 -12.25 -25.48
CA GLU A 242 6.21 -13.64 -25.82
C GLU A 242 6.36 -14.58 -24.62
N PHE A 243 7.38 -14.37 -23.78
CA PHE A 243 7.58 -15.15 -22.56
C PHE A 243 6.42 -15.06 -21.55
N THR A 244 5.54 -14.07 -21.67
CA THR A 244 4.36 -13.97 -20.78
C THR A 244 3.23 -14.93 -21.17
N LYS A 245 3.32 -15.62 -22.32
CA LYS A 245 2.30 -16.57 -22.78
C LYS A 245 2.38 -17.93 -22.11
N SER A 246 3.57 -18.34 -21.68
CA SER A 246 3.79 -19.59 -20.98
C SER A 246 3.57 -19.44 -19.48
N VAL A 247 3.13 -20.52 -18.82
CA VAL A 247 3.12 -20.58 -17.35
C VAL A 247 4.56 -20.43 -16.84
N PRO A 248 4.83 -19.50 -15.93
CA PRO A 248 6.18 -19.28 -15.44
C PRO A 248 6.61 -20.39 -14.48
N LYS A 249 7.80 -20.95 -14.73
CA LYS A 249 8.44 -21.91 -13.83
C LYS A 249 9.10 -21.26 -12.62
N ARG A 250 9.44 -19.97 -12.72
CA ARG A 250 10.18 -19.24 -11.70
C ARG A 250 9.50 -17.93 -11.38
N PHE A 251 9.42 -17.57 -10.10
CA PHE A 251 8.83 -16.32 -9.65
C PHE A 251 9.78 -15.50 -8.79
N VAL A 252 9.77 -14.19 -9.00
CA VAL A 252 10.37 -13.21 -8.10
C VAL A 252 9.25 -12.49 -7.38
N LEU A 253 9.06 -12.79 -6.10
CA LEU A 253 8.13 -12.02 -5.26
C LEU A 253 8.76 -10.65 -5.04
N SER A 254 8.14 -9.58 -5.54
CA SER A 254 8.66 -8.22 -5.43
C SER A 254 7.84 -7.43 -4.42
N PRO A 255 8.43 -6.92 -3.34
CA PRO A 255 7.67 -6.20 -2.34
C PRO A 255 7.13 -4.89 -2.95
N LEU A 256 5.88 -4.56 -2.68
CA LEU A 256 5.32 -3.25 -3.01
C LEU A 256 6.02 -2.16 -2.19
N GLN A 257 6.66 -1.22 -2.89
CA GLN A 257 7.65 -0.32 -2.29
C GLN A 257 7.07 0.97 -1.68
N ASP A 258 5.79 1.21 -1.90
CA ASP A 258 5.08 2.42 -1.51
C ASP A 258 4.12 2.25 -0.34
N ILE A 259 3.77 1.00 -0.05
CA ILE A 259 3.01 0.58 1.12
C ILE A 259 3.95 0.07 2.22
N GLY A 260 3.47 -0.08 3.46
CA GLY A 260 4.32 -0.49 4.58
C GLY A 260 5.06 -1.82 4.36
N THR A 261 5.98 -2.18 5.25
CA THR A 261 6.70 -3.46 5.14
C THR A 261 6.02 -4.55 5.97
N LYS A 262 5.75 -4.28 7.25
CA LYS A 262 5.13 -5.26 8.16
C LYS A 262 3.59 -5.25 8.13
N GLN A 263 3.00 -4.11 7.80
CA GLN A 263 1.56 -3.89 7.72
C GLN A 263 1.28 -2.58 6.94
N PRO A 264 0.03 -2.33 6.49
CA PRO A 264 -0.33 -1.03 5.93
C PRO A 264 0.03 0.12 6.87
N LEU A 265 0.56 1.21 6.33
CA LEU A 265 0.79 2.44 7.12
C LEU A 265 -0.52 3.14 7.50
N ASP A 266 -0.46 3.91 8.59
CA ASP A 266 -1.55 4.78 9.03
C ASP A 266 -1.86 5.91 8.02
N ASP A 267 -0.83 6.46 7.35
CA ASP A 267 -0.97 7.39 6.22
C ASP A 267 -0.43 6.74 4.94
N ASN A 268 -1.36 6.27 4.09
CA ASN A 268 -1.07 5.76 2.75
C ASN A 268 -1.59 6.73 1.67
N SER A 269 -1.60 8.04 1.94
CA SER A 269 -2.03 9.03 0.95
C SER A 269 -1.17 9.01 -0.31
N PHE A 270 -1.75 9.44 -1.44
CA PHE A 270 -1.07 9.57 -2.74
C PHE A 270 0.32 10.22 -2.65
N ARG A 271 0.46 11.27 -1.82
CA ARG A 271 1.72 12.00 -1.63
C ARG A 271 2.77 11.15 -0.92
N ILE A 272 2.38 10.44 0.14
CA ILE A 272 3.29 9.58 0.90
C ILE A 272 3.74 8.39 0.05
N ARG A 273 2.82 7.75 -0.67
CA ARG A 273 3.14 6.63 -1.57
C ARG A 273 4.16 7.03 -2.65
N ILE A 274 3.94 8.17 -3.32
CA ILE A 274 4.91 8.73 -4.29
C ILE A 274 6.27 8.99 -3.66
N PHE A 275 6.29 9.68 -2.51
CA PHE A 275 7.54 9.99 -1.82
C PHE A 275 8.34 8.73 -1.52
N ARG A 276 7.68 7.62 -1.18
CA ARG A 276 8.32 6.34 -0.95
C ARG A 276 8.84 5.71 -2.23
N LEU A 277 8.04 5.63 -3.31
CA LEU A 277 8.49 5.07 -4.59
C LEU A 277 9.79 5.68 -5.11
N SER A 278 9.96 6.99 -4.86
CA SER A 278 11.12 7.77 -5.28
C SER A 278 12.35 7.66 -4.38
N ARG A 279 12.30 6.90 -3.28
CA ARG A 279 13.47 6.72 -2.40
C ARG A 279 14.49 5.78 -3.05
N PRO A 280 15.81 6.04 -2.92
CA PRO A 280 16.86 5.17 -3.44
C PRO A 280 16.67 3.70 -3.06
N GLY A 281 16.42 3.41 -1.77
CA GLY A 281 16.21 2.04 -1.33
C GLY A 281 15.03 1.34 -2.03
N ARG A 282 13.97 2.08 -2.33
CA ARG A 282 12.77 1.59 -3.02
C ARG A 282 12.99 1.37 -4.51
N ILE A 283 13.89 2.13 -5.11
CA ILE A 283 14.36 1.94 -6.48
C ILE A 283 15.25 0.68 -6.55
N GLY A 284 16.15 0.50 -5.58
CA GLY A 284 17.00 -0.69 -5.46
C GLY A 284 16.21 -2.00 -5.47
N TRP A 285 15.13 -2.09 -4.71
CA TRP A 285 14.28 -3.30 -4.70
C TRP A 285 13.68 -3.64 -6.08
N ARG A 286 13.31 -2.64 -6.88
CA ARG A 286 12.79 -2.87 -8.26
C ARG A 286 13.91 -3.32 -9.20
N ALA A 287 15.06 -2.67 -9.11
CA ALA A 287 16.24 -3.04 -9.90
C ALA A 287 16.72 -4.45 -9.56
N MET A 288 16.74 -4.84 -8.28
CA MET A 288 17.09 -6.20 -7.86
C MET A 288 16.08 -7.23 -8.36
N ALA A 289 14.76 -6.98 -8.22
CA ALA A 289 13.76 -7.89 -8.75
C ALA A 289 13.91 -8.09 -10.27
N ARG A 290 14.27 -7.03 -11.00
CA ARG A 290 14.57 -7.08 -12.43
C ARG A 290 15.85 -7.85 -12.74
N LEU A 291 16.89 -7.71 -11.91
CA LEU A 291 18.15 -8.46 -12.06
C LEU A 291 17.89 -9.96 -11.90
N ILE A 292 17.21 -10.35 -10.82
CA ILE A 292 16.83 -11.75 -10.55
C ILE A 292 15.93 -12.30 -11.68
N SER A 293 15.07 -11.47 -12.26
CA SER A 293 14.19 -11.91 -13.35
C SER A 293 14.90 -12.23 -14.66
N GLN A 294 16.16 -11.80 -14.84
CA GLN A 294 16.90 -12.08 -16.05
C GLN A 294 17.11 -13.59 -16.23
N PRO A 295 17.09 -14.10 -17.47
CA PRO A 295 17.35 -15.50 -17.73
C PRO A 295 18.76 -15.86 -17.25
N THR A 296 18.86 -16.97 -16.51
CA THR A 296 20.12 -17.69 -16.28
C THR A 296 20.59 -18.30 -17.60
N GLN A 297 21.86 -18.72 -17.71
CA GLN A 297 22.39 -19.40 -18.90
C GLN A 297 21.65 -20.71 -19.28
N SER A 298 20.67 -21.15 -18.47
CA SER A 298 19.78 -22.29 -18.73
C SER A 298 18.55 -21.93 -19.59
N ALA A 299 18.02 -22.92 -20.31
CA ALA A 299 16.96 -22.78 -21.33
C ALA A 299 15.55 -22.40 -20.81
N ASP A 300 15.35 -22.17 -19.51
CA ASP A 300 14.01 -22.07 -18.87
C ASP A 300 13.36 -20.66 -18.88
N GLY A 301 13.89 -19.71 -19.67
CA GLY A 301 13.30 -18.36 -19.81
C GLY A 301 13.37 -17.48 -18.55
N PRO A 302 12.97 -16.19 -18.61
CA PRO A 302 13.06 -15.26 -17.47
C PRO A 302 12.07 -15.58 -16.34
N ALA A 303 12.44 -15.32 -15.09
CA ALA A 303 11.52 -15.45 -13.96
C ALA A 303 10.42 -14.37 -14.01
N ARG A 304 9.22 -14.69 -13.53
CA ARG A 304 8.09 -13.76 -13.50
C ARG A 304 8.09 -12.94 -12.22
N ILE A 305 8.09 -11.62 -12.35
CA ILE A 305 7.97 -10.73 -11.18
C ILE A 305 6.51 -10.71 -10.73
N LEU A 306 6.26 -11.07 -9.47
CA LEU A 306 4.94 -11.02 -8.84
C LEU A 306 4.96 -9.95 -7.72
N PRO A 307 4.35 -8.77 -7.93
CA PRO A 307 4.31 -7.72 -6.91
C PRO A 307 3.31 -8.04 -5.81
N VAL A 308 3.78 -8.02 -4.57
CA VAL A 308 3.01 -8.39 -3.36
C VAL A 308 3.35 -7.46 -2.20
N ALA A 309 2.43 -7.24 -1.25
CA ALA A 309 2.82 -6.60 -0.02
C ALA A 309 3.75 -7.53 0.78
N GLN A 310 4.76 -6.98 1.47
CA GLN A 310 5.73 -7.81 2.19
C GLN A 310 5.06 -8.67 3.29
N TRP A 311 4.01 -8.17 3.93
CA TRP A 311 3.23 -8.92 4.93
C TRP A 311 2.30 -9.97 4.32
N GLU A 312 2.13 -9.99 3.00
CA GLU A 312 1.34 -11.01 2.27
C GLU A 312 2.19 -12.18 1.78
N VAL A 313 3.52 -12.08 1.93
CA VAL A 313 4.46 -13.19 1.74
C VAL A 313 4.30 -14.17 2.90
N THR A 314 3.37 -15.10 2.71
CA THR A 314 2.88 -16.08 3.69
C THR A 314 2.87 -17.46 3.08
N GLN A 315 2.79 -18.51 3.90
CA GLN A 315 2.69 -19.90 3.41
C GLN A 315 1.51 -20.08 2.43
N GLU A 316 0.35 -19.47 2.70
CA GLU A 316 -0.81 -19.51 1.79
C GLU A 316 -0.52 -18.91 0.40
N LEU A 317 0.32 -17.87 0.30
CA LEU A 317 0.77 -17.39 -1.01
C LEU A 317 1.69 -18.40 -1.69
N ILE A 318 2.61 -19.02 -0.95
CA ILE A 318 3.54 -20.01 -1.47
C ILE A 318 2.79 -21.25 -1.97
N ASP A 319 1.81 -21.74 -1.23
CA ASP A 319 1.00 -22.90 -1.60
C ASP A 319 0.24 -22.67 -2.92
N ARG A 320 -0.19 -21.43 -3.19
CA ARG A 320 -0.80 -21.04 -4.48
C ARG A 320 0.19 -21.00 -5.64
N LEU A 321 1.49 -21.00 -5.35
CA LEU A 321 2.59 -21.03 -6.31
C LEU A 321 3.31 -22.39 -6.30
N HIS A 322 2.68 -23.46 -5.80
CA HIS A 322 3.27 -24.81 -5.73
C HIS A 322 3.77 -25.36 -7.09
N PHE A 323 3.26 -24.83 -8.20
CA PHE A 323 3.69 -25.19 -9.55
C PHE A 323 5.02 -24.53 -9.97
N ALA A 324 5.53 -23.57 -9.19
CA ALA A 324 6.81 -22.93 -9.44
C ALA A 324 7.95 -23.86 -9.04
N GLU A 325 8.89 -24.07 -9.96
CA GLU A 325 10.12 -24.82 -9.73
C GLU A 325 11.10 -24.04 -8.82
N GLN A 326 11.08 -22.70 -8.89
CA GLN A 326 11.95 -21.84 -8.07
C GLN A 326 11.25 -20.53 -7.65
N LEU A 327 11.45 -20.14 -6.39
CA LEU A 327 10.92 -18.91 -5.82
C LEU A 327 12.05 -17.99 -5.36
N PHE A 328 11.94 -16.68 -5.63
CA PHE A 328 12.81 -15.67 -5.04
C PHE A 328 12.00 -14.83 -4.07
N ILE A 329 12.35 -14.92 -2.79
CA ILE A 329 11.53 -14.40 -1.69
C ILE A 329 12.25 -13.22 -1.00
N PRO A 330 11.64 -12.03 -0.96
CA PRO A 330 12.25 -10.86 -0.37
C PRO A 330 12.13 -10.88 1.16
N HIS A 331 13.17 -10.44 1.87
CA HIS A 331 13.09 -10.05 3.29
C HIS A 331 12.39 -11.10 4.18
N LYS A 332 12.77 -12.36 3.96
CA LYS A 332 12.39 -13.55 4.75
C LYS A 332 13.61 -14.45 4.91
N THR A 333 13.57 -15.34 5.89
CA THR A 333 14.52 -16.45 6.03
C THR A 333 13.79 -17.78 5.89
N HIS A 334 14.53 -18.87 5.67
CA HIS A 334 13.96 -20.22 5.65
C HIS A 334 13.29 -20.57 6.99
N GLU A 335 13.86 -20.12 8.11
CA GLU A 335 13.27 -20.27 9.44
C GLU A 335 11.90 -19.58 9.56
N GLN A 336 11.71 -18.42 8.93
CA GLN A 336 10.43 -17.71 8.92
C GLN A 336 9.42 -18.29 7.93
N LEU A 337 9.90 -18.91 6.84
CA LEU A 337 9.09 -19.44 5.75
C LEU A 337 9.82 -20.63 5.11
N PRO A 338 9.57 -21.86 5.58
CA PRO A 338 10.35 -23.04 5.21
C PRO A 338 9.98 -23.51 3.80
N VAL A 339 10.71 -23.01 2.80
CA VAL A 339 10.48 -23.26 1.38
C VAL A 339 11.79 -23.68 0.74
N ASP A 340 11.92 -24.96 0.42
CA ASP A 340 13.19 -25.56 0.02
C ASP A 340 13.65 -25.14 -1.38
N ASN A 341 12.72 -24.79 -2.26
CA ASN A 341 13.02 -24.26 -3.60
C ASN A 341 13.09 -22.72 -3.64
N ALA A 342 13.28 -22.07 -2.49
CA ALA A 342 13.40 -20.62 -2.40
C ALA A 342 14.86 -20.15 -2.32
N THR A 343 15.14 -19.04 -3.01
CA THR A 343 16.29 -18.17 -2.76
C THR A 343 15.78 -16.90 -2.10
N PHE A 344 16.25 -16.60 -0.90
CA PHE A 344 15.90 -15.38 -0.19
C PHE A 344 16.81 -14.24 -0.64
N TYR A 345 16.27 -13.03 -0.73
CA TYR A 345 17.07 -11.85 -1.08
C TYR A 345 16.73 -10.63 -0.22
N MET A 346 17.73 -9.79 0.05
CA MET A 346 17.60 -8.68 0.98
C MET A 346 18.43 -7.47 0.58
N GLN A 347 17.93 -6.27 0.89
CA GLN A 347 18.65 -5.01 0.78
C GLN A 347 19.45 -4.71 2.05
N GLU A 348 20.76 -4.53 1.90
CA GLU A 348 21.70 -4.49 3.01
C GLU A 348 22.05 -3.07 3.47
N CYS A 349 23.30 -2.81 3.82
CA CYS A 349 23.81 -1.58 4.41
C CYS A 349 23.55 -0.31 3.58
N LEU A 350 23.42 -0.42 2.26
CA LEU A 350 23.13 0.71 1.36
C LEU A 350 22.03 0.35 0.35
N PRO A 351 21.34 1.36 -0.22
CA PRO A 351 20.26 1.16 -1.18
C PRO A 351 20.56 0.25 -2.38
N GLU A 352 21.79 0.27 -2.85
CA GLU A 352 22.26 -0.47 -4.03
C GLU A 352 22.83 -1.86 -3.72
N ILE A 353 22.98 -2.25 -2.45
CA ILE A 353 23.62 -3.51 -2.07
C ILE A 353 22.55 -4.53 -1.72
N PHE A 354 22.57 -5.66 -2.43
CA PHE A 354 21.68 -6.78 -2.21
C PHE A 354 22.45 -8.08 -2.01
N THR A 355 21.89 -8.99 -1.21
CA THR A 355 22.40 -10.35 -1.08
C THR A 355 21.32 -11.35 -1.48
N CYS A 356 21.75 -12.54 -1.88
CA CYS A 356 20.89 -13.70 -2.09
C CYS A 356 21.45 -14.89 -1.31
N SER A 357 20.59 -15.73 -0.74
CA SER A 357 20.99 -17.01 -0.14
C SER A 357 19.80 -17.96 0.00
N PRO A 358 20.01 -19.29 -0.11
CA PRO A 358 18.95 -20.28 0.10
C PRO A 358 18.42 -20.32 1.54
N THR A 359 19.15 -19.80 2.53
CA THR A 359 18.76 -19.89 3.95
C THR A 359 18.20 -18.58 4.51
N GLY A 360 18.48 -17.43 3.88
CA GLY A 360 17.98 -16.14 4.35
C GLY A 360 18.90 -14.97 4.01
N TRP A 361 19.00 -14.02 4.94
CA TRP A 361 19.83 -12.83 4.82
C TRP A 361 20.55 -12.57 6.14
N GLY A 362 21.51 -11.65 6.14
CA GLY A 362 22.27 -11.37 7.35
C GLY A 362 23.01 -12.61 7.87
N PRO A 363 23.09 -12.80 9.20
CA PRO A 363 23.64 -14.01 9.82
C PRO A 363 22.87 -15.32 9.55
N ALA A 364 21.67 -15.26 8.95
CA ALA A 364 20.97 -16.47 8.49
C ALA A 364 21.41 -16.89 7.08
N ALA A 365 22.17 -16.06 6.36
CA ALA A 365 22.64 -16.42 5.03
C ALA A 365 23.72 -17.51 5.09
N SER A 366 23.66 -18.45 4.14
CA SER A 366 24.56 -19.61 4.03
C SER A 366 26.05 -19.26 3.93
N TRP A 367 26.36 -18.03 3.49
CA TRP A 367 27.73 -17.52 3.36
C TRP A 367 28.24 -16.76 4.61
N SER A 368 27.38 -16.45 5.58
CA SER A 368 27.69 -15.53 6.69
C SER A 368 28.75 -16.06 7.66
N ASN A 369 28.82 -17.37 7.90
CA ASN A 369 29.79 -18.01 8.80
C ASN A 369 31.10 -18.39 8.11
N SER A 370 31.46 -17.72 7.02
CA SER A 370 32.64 -18.04 6.23
C SER A 370 33.86 -17.21 6.65
N ASP A 371 35.00 -17.87 6.84
CA ASP A 371 36.29 -17.21 7.01
C ASP A 371 37.05 -17.01 5.68
N THR A 372 36.41 -17.34 4.55
CA THR A 372 36.98 -17.21 3.20
C THR A 372 37.47 -15.80 2.90
N PHE A 373 36.85 -14.78 3.50
CA PHE A 373 37.25 -13.39 3.31
C PHE A 373 38.71 -13.13 3.72
N LYS A 374 39.26 -13.88 4.70
CA LYS A 374 40.65 -13.72 5.17
C LYS A 374 41.68 -13.99 4.06
N LYS A 375 41.30 -14.78 3.06
CA LYS A 375 42.12 -15.11 1.88
C LYS A 375 41.77 -14.25 0.66
N PHE A 376 40.73 -13.42 0.74
CA PHE A 376 40.31 -12.57 -0.35
C PHE A 376 41.29 -11.40 -0.49
N SER A 377 41.69 -11.11 -1.73
CA SER A 377 42.52 -9.94 -2.04
C SER A 377 41.70 -8.67 -1.90
N ILE A 378 42.32 -7.60 -1.41
CA ILE A 378 41.66 -6.28 -1.36
C ILE A 378 41.39 -5.84 -2.81
N ASP A 379 40.12 -5.68 -3.14
CA ASP A 379 39.66 -5.27 -4.46
C ASP A 379 40.02 -3.79 -4.70
N PRO A 380 40.68 -3.44 -5.82
CA PRO A 380 41.03 -2.07 -6.14
C PRO A 380 39.86 -1.08 -6.14
N ARG A 381 38.63 -1.53 -6.44
CA ARG A 381 37.41 -0.70 -6.44
C ARG A 381 37.04 -0.22 -5.04
N LEU A 382 37.48 -0.91 -3.98
CA LEU A 382 37.12 -0.57 -2.60
C LEU A 382 37.59 0.83 -2.20
N GLU A 383 38.79 1.24 -2.60
CA GLU A 383 39.35 2.54 -2.24
C GLU A 383 38.55 3.70 -2.85
N GLU A 384 38.18 3.57 -4.12
CA GLU A 384 37.29 4.53 -4.79
C GLU A 384 35.93 4.59 -4.10
N PHE A 385 35.34 3.43 -3.78
CA PHE A 385 34.06 3.35 -3.09
C PHE A 385 34.09 4.01 -1.70
N LYS A 386 35.16 3.78 -0.91
CA LYS A 386 35.34 4.45 0.39
C LYS A 386 35.47 5.97 0.23
N ALA A 387 36.20 6.43 -0.79
CA ALA A 387 36.36 7.86 -1.08
C ALA A 387 35.03 8.50 -1.49
N GLU A 388 34.25 7.83 -2.33
CA GLU A 388 32.90 8.25 -2.72
C GLU A 388 31.98 8.34 -1.50
N LEU A 389 31.92 7.28 -0.68
CA LEU A 389 31.08 7.23 0.51
C LEU A 389 31.40 8.34 1.51
N LYS A 390 32.70 8.63 1.73
CA LYS A 390 33.16 9.73 2.57
C LYS A 390 32.75 11.09 2.00
N SER A 391 33.00 11.33 0.72
CA SER A 391 32.73 12.63 0.07
C SER A 391 31.24 12.93 -0.04
N GLN A 392 30.42 11.94 -0.39
CA GLN A 392 28.96 12.10 -0.54
C GLN A 392 28.20 11.95 0.79
N LYS A 393 28.88 11.56 1.88
CA LYS A 393 28.26 11.21 3.16
C LYS A 393 27.11 10.18 3.00
N LYS A 394 27.33 9.18 2.14
CA LYS A 394 26.32 8.19 1.74
C LYS A 394 25.95 7.26 2.91
N THR A 395 24.67 7.16 3.25
CA THR A 395 24.13 6.27 4.29
C THR A 395 22.77 5.71 3.86
N LYS A 396 22.31 4.62 4.48
CA LYS A 396 21.01 3.97 4.17
C LYS A 396 19.82 4.88 4.40
N ALA A 397 19.82 5.62 5.51
CA ALA A 397 18.71 6.45 5.93
C ALA A 397 19.04 7.93 5.73
N HIS A 398 18.16 8.65 5.05
CA HIS A 398 18.31 10.09 4.88
C HIS A 398 18.41 10.79 6.25
N GLN A 399 19.54 11.44 6.51
CA GLN A 399 19.73 12.27 7.69
C GLN A 399 19.33 13.71 7.38
N LYS A 400 18.71 14.41 8.33
CA LYS A 400 18.46 15.84 8.15
C LYS A 400 19.81 16.56 8.06
N ASP A 401 19.88 17.64 7.27
CA ASP A 401 21.05 18.52 7.28
C ASP A 401 21.23 19.10 8.69
N GLN A 402 22.20 18.54 9.42
CA GLN A 402 22.56 18.93 10.78
C GLN A 402 23.94 19.59 10.82
N ASN A 403 24.36 20.21 9.71
CA ASN A 403 25.73 20.72 9.49
C ASN A 403 26.20 21.82 10.46
N HIS A 404 25.49 22.11 11.55
CA HIS A 404 25.81 23.19 12.49
C HIS A 404 25.60 22.84 13.96
N GLN A 405 25.35 21.57 14.32
CA GLN A 405 25.23 21.19 15.74
C GLN A 405 26.57 20.67 16.28
N ALA A 406 27.02 21.23 17.40
CA ALA A 406 28.24 20.78 18.08
C ALA A 406 28.09 19.31 18.53
N ILE A 407 28.98 18.45 18.03
CA ILE A 407 29.07 17.05 18.47
C ILE A 407 29.87 17.02 19.77
N PRO A 408 29.33 16.47 20.87
CA PRO A 408 30.01 16.41 22.16
C PRO A 408 31.29 15.56 22.08
N GLU A 409 32.17 15.70 23.07
CA GLU A 409 33.32 14.80 23.22
C GLU A 409 32.89 13.48 23.86
N PHE A 410 33.30 12.37 23.26
CA PHE A 410 33.02 11.02 23.73
C PHE A 410 34.11 10.04 23.26
N ASP A 411 34.17 8.88 23.90
CA ASP A 411 35.09 7.79 23.57
C ASP A 411 34.40 6.74 22.70
N ILE A 412 33.22 6.27 23.12
CA ILE A 412 32.47 5.22 22.43
C ILE A 412 31.16 5.76 21.86
N LEU A 413 30.91 5.49 20.58
CA LEU A 413 29.59 5.72 19.96
C LEU A 413 28.74 4.44 20.06
N ALA A 414 27.66 4.48 20.85
CA ALA A 414 26.70 3.40 20.99
C ALA A 414 25.46 3.65 20.11
N ILE A 415 25.24 2.77 19.12
CA ILE A 415 24.17 2.93 18.14
C ILE A 415 22.92 2.17 18.58
N LEU A 416 21.83 2.91 18.77
CA LEU A 416 20.52 2.32 19.06
C LEU A 416 19.80 1.97 17.76
N GLN A 417 18.94 0.96 17.83
CA GLN A 417 18.14 0.45 16.71
C GLN A 417 16.65 0.65 16.96
N VAL A 418 15.81 0.43 15.93
CA VAL A 418 14.37 0.50 16.07
C VAL A 418 13.90 -0.67 16.95
N PRO A 419 13.12 -0.44 18.01
CA PRO A 419 12.54 -1.54 18.78
C PRO A 419 11.71 -2.47 17.87
N GLU A 420 11.75 -3.78 18.14
CA GLU A 420 11.07 -4.81 17.33
C GLU A 420 11.57 -4.90 15.87
N ASP A 421 12.76 -4.38 15.54
CA ASP A 421 13.39 -4.66 14.24
C ASP A 421 13.60 -6.17 14.06
N GLU A 422 13.42 -6.68 12.83
CA GLU A 422 13.63 -8.11 12.55
C GLU A 422 15.09 -8.50 12.71
N ALA A 423 16.05 -7.62 12.41
CA ALA A 423 17.46 -7.88 12.66
C ALA A 423 17.73 -8.06 14.17
N LEU A 424 17.07 -7.30 15.03
CA LEU A 424 17.16 -7.52 16.47
C LEU A 424 16.48 -8.84 16.86
N THR A 425 15.27 -9.08 16.36
CA THR A 425 14.46 -10.24 16.73
C THR A 425 15.09 -11.57 16.32
N LEU A 426 15.76 -11.62 15.17
CA LEU A 426 16.33 -12.85 14.60
C LEU A 426 17.82 -13.04 14.93
N HIS A 427 18.56 -11.95 15.15
CA HIS A 427 20.03 -12.01 15.14
C HIS A 427 20.70 -11.32 16.34
N ALA A 428 19.96 -10.63 17.21
CA ALA A 428 20.56 -10.10 18.43
C ALA A 428 20.77 -11.19 19.49
N ASN A 429 21.84 -11.06 20.26
CA ASN A 429 22.11 -11.91 21.42
C ASN A 429 21.79 -11.19 22.75
N CYS A 430 21.36 -9.92 22.67
CA CYS A 430 20.97 -9.10 23.81
C CYS A 430 19.81 -8.18 23.41
N THR A 431 19.06 -7.69 24.40
CA THR A 431 18.03 -6.66 24.16
C THR A 431 18.66 -5.27 24.00
N LEU A 432 17.86 -4.28 23.59
CA LEU A 432 18.31 -2.88 23.56
C LEU A 432 18.56 -2.34 24.96
N GLU A 433 17.77 -2.77 25.94
CA GLU A 433 17.96 -2.47 27.36
C GLU A 433 19.28 -3.05 27.89
N ASP A 434 19.55 -4.34 27.63
CA ASP A 434 20.82 -4.99 28.04
C ASP A 434 22.02 -4.27 27.45
N PHE A 435 21.93 -3.89 26.16
CA PHE A 435 22.98 -3.13 25.48
C PHE A 435 23.26 -1.78 26.15
N VAL A 436 22.22 -1.04 26.56
CA VAL A 436 22.40 0.24 27.28
C VAL A 436 23.00 0.02 28.66
N GLU A 437 22.52 -0.98 29.39
CA GLU A 437 23.00 -1.30 30.74
C GLU A 437 24.47 -1.75 30.74
N ASP A 438 24.85 -2.64 29.84
CA ASP A 438 26.23 -3.14 29.74
C ASP A 438 27.21 -2.03 29.34
N MET A 439 26.78 -1.14 28.43
CA MET A 439 27.56 0.03 28.08
C MET A 439 27.67 1.00 29.27
N ALA A 440 26.60 1.21 30.04
CA ALA A 440 26.65 2.04 31.25
C ALA A 440 27.67 1.50 32.28
N LYS A 441 27.65 0.18 32.53
CA LYS A 441 28.63 -0.48 33.41
C LYS A 441 30.06 -0.33 32.91
N LEU A 442 30.29 -0.43 31.59
CA LEU A 442 31.60 -0.21 30.99
C LEU A 442 32.06 1.25 31.17
N ALA A 443 31.17 2.21 30.96
CA ALA A 443 31.44 3.64 31.11
C ALA A 443 31.98 3.96 32.51
N GLU A 444 31.31 3.46 33.55
CA GLU A 444 31.70 3.66 34.95
C GLU A 444 33.01 2.94 35.27
N LYS A 445 33.14 1.67 34.87
CA LYS A 445 34.31 0.85 35.20
C LYS A 445 35.61 1.37 34.57
N GLN A 446 35.53 1.92 33.36
CA GLN A 446 36.69 2.38 32.59
C GLN A 446 36.81 3.91 32.51
N ASN A 447 35.92 4.66 33.17
CA ASN A 447 35.86 6.12 33.13
C ASN A 447 35.78 6.66 31.68
N LEU A 448 34.91 6.06 30.86
CA LEU A 448 34.75 6.35 29.43
C LEU A 448 33.46 7.13 29.16
N LYS A 449 33.52 8.12 28.28
CA LYS A 449 32.32 8.83 27.81
C LYS A 449 31.65 8.04 26.68
N ILE A 450 30.40 7.64 26.87
CA ILE A 450 29.61 6.89 25.89
C ILE A 450 28.50 7.76 25.34
N LEU A 451 28.46 7.89 24.01
CA LEU A 451 27.39 8.61 23.31
C LEU A 451 26.38 7.64 22.71
N PHE A 452 25.16 7.62 23.27
CA PHE A 452 24.02 6.94 22.69
C PHE A 452 23.34 7.80 21.62
N ARG A 453 23.22 7.23 20.42
CA ARG A 453 22.57 7.86 19.26
C ARG A 453 21.30 7.12 18.86
N LYS A 454 20.20 7.86 18.71
CA LYS A 454 18.89 7.33 18.28
C LYS A 454 18.92 6.92 16.82
N HIS A 455 18.19 5.85 16.48
CA HIS A 455 17.93 5.50 15.09
C HIS A 455 17.02 6.55 14.41
N PRO A 456 17.33 7.04 13.19
CA PRO A 456 16.53 8.06 12.50
C PRO A 456 15.07 7.67 12.22
N LEU A 457 14.80 6.37 12.11
CA LEU A 457 13.47 5.80 11.86
C LEU A 457 12.76 5.29 13.12
N ASP A 458 13.36 5.44 14.31
CA ASP A 458 12.70 5.07 15.56
C ASP A 458 11.63 6.11 15.92
N LEU A 459 10.37 5.71 15.76
CA LEU A 459 9.18 6.52 16.11
C LEU A 459 8.65 6.22 17.52
N THR A 460 9.30 5.35 18.27
CA THR A 460 8.92 5.01 19.64
C THR A 460 9.50 6.01 20.66
N ASN A 461 9.09 5.85 21.93
CA ASN A 461 9.63 6.60 23.06
C ASN A 461 10.83 5.91 23.72
N PHE A 462 11.40 4.85 23.11
CA PHE A 462 12.50 4.08 23.71
C PHE A 462 13.69 4.97 24.06
N TYR A 463 14.20 5.75 23.11
CA TYR A 463 15.32 6.68 23.33
C TYR A 463 15.07 7.67 24.49
N GLU A 464 13.89 8.27 24.55
CA GLU A 464 13.56 9.23 25.62
C GLU A 464 13.38 8.55 26.98
N LYS A 465 12.94 7.28 26.99
CA LYS A 465 12.84 6.47 28.21
C LYS A 465 14.24 6.19 28.76
N ILE A 466 15.12 5.60 27.96
CA ILE A 466 16.48 5.26 28.41
C ILE A 466 17.28 6.50 28.81
N ARG A 467 17.13 7.63 28.10
CA ARG A 467 17.78 8.90 28.44
C ARG A 467 17.34 9.44 29.81
N LYS A 468 16.10 9.17 30.21
CA LYS A 468 15.60 9.54 31.54
C LYS A 468 16.05 8.57 32.62
N THR A 469 16.09 7.28 32.29
CA THR A 469 16.51 6.22 33.23
C THR A 469 18.00 6.26 33.52
N TRP A 470 18.83 6.45 32.49
CA TRP A 470 20.27 6.41 32.57
C TRP A 470 20.83 7.82 32.38
N GLN A 471 21.09 8.51 33.49
CA GLN A 471 21.78 9.80 33.51
C GLN A 471 23.07 9.67 34.31
N GLY A 472 24.15 10.24 33.78
CA GLY A 472 25.44 10.23 34.45
C GLY A 472 26.45 11.08 33.70
N GLU A 473 27.56 11.39 34.35
CA GLU A 473 28.64 12.20 33.76
C GLU A 473 29.27 11.52 32.53
N HIS A 474 29.27 10.19 32.51
CA HIS A 474 29.85 9.37 31.46
C HIS A 474 28.86 8.98 30.34
N LEU A 475 27.57 9.24 30.49
CA LEU A 475 26.54 8.83 29.53
C LEU A 475 25.91 10.02 28.83
N LEU A 476 26.11 10.09 27.52
CA LEU A 476 25.63 11.17 26.66
C LEU A 476 24.54 10.67 25.74
N PHE A 477 23.49 11.47 25.55
CA PHE A 477 22.40 11.18 24.62
C PHE A 477 22.29 12.36 23.64
N SER A 478 22.72 12.15 22.39
CA SER A 478 22.61 13.18 21.36
C SER A 478 22.37 12.60 19.96
N ASN A 479 21.64 13.35 19.16
CA ASN A 479 21.39 13.08 17.74
C ASN A 479 21.99 14.17 16.84
N SER A 480 22.99 14.91 17.34
CA SER A 480 23.66 16.00 16.63
C SER A 480 24.73 15.51 15.64
N GLY A 481 24.89 16.26 14.55
CA GLY A 481 25.86 15.97 13.48
C GLY A 481 25.47 14.82 12.56
N HIS A 482 26.05 14.75 11.37
CA HIS A 482 25.87 13.61 10.47
C HIS A 482 26.56 12.35 11.01
N ILE A 483 26.03 11.15 10.76
CA ILE A 483 26.61 9.91 11.31
C ILE A 483 28.10 9.75 10.98
N HIS A 484 28.54 10.06 9.75
CA HIS A 484 29.97 10.00 9.38
C HIS A 484 30.83 10.97 10.20
N ASP A 485 30.32 12.16 10.55
CA ASP A 485 31.06 13.14 11.35
C ASP A 485 31.19 12.66 12.80
N VAL A 486 30.15 11.99 13.32
CA VAL A 486 30.17 11.39 14.66
C VAL A 486 31.07 10.15 14.69
N LEU A 487 30.96 9.26 13.69
CA LEU A 487 31.85 8.11 13.53
C LEU A 487 33.32 8.54 13.47
N ALA A 488 33.63 9.62 12.74
CA ALA A 488 34.98 10.16 12.63
C ALA A 488 35.59 10.56 13.99
N LYS A 489 34.77 11.00 14.96
CA LYS A 489 35.21 11.34 16.32
C LYS A 489 35.30 10.15 17.27
N ALA A 490 34.62 9.05 16.98
CA ALA A 490 34.60 7.87 17.85
C ALA A 490 35.99 7.21 17.94
N LYS A 491 36.39 6.83 19.16
CA LYS A 491 37.54 5.93 19.40
C LYS A 491 37.14 4.49 19.13
N CYS A 492 35.91 4.12 19.49
CA CYS A 492 35.30 2.81 19.22
C CYS A 492 33.80 2.98 18.93
N VAL A 493 33.23 2.06 18.15
CA VAL A 493 31.80 2.03 17.82
C VAL A 493 31.19 0.74 18.35
N ALA A 494 30.15 0.86 19.15
CA ALA A 494 29.40 -0.25 19.72
C ALA A 494 28.04 -0.39 19.02
N VAL A 495 27.75 -1.59 18.56
CA VAL A 495 26.50 -1.94 17.88
C VAL A 495 25.99 -3.27 18.39
N ILE A 496 24.67 -3.51 18.33
CA ILE A 496 24.15 -4.88 18.41
C ILE A 496 24.42 -5.55 17.06
N ASN A 497 23.70 -5.15 16.03
CA ASN A 497 23.89 -5.65 14.66
C ASN A 497 23.48 -4.63 13.58
N SER A 498 23.61 -3.34 13.92
CA SER A 498 23.24 -2.22 13.05
C SER A 498 24.15 -2.12 11.82
N GLY A 499 23.58 -1.79 10.66
CA GLY A 499 24.36 -1.47 9.45
C GLY A 499 25.39 -0.33 9.63
N VAL A 500 25.24 0.50 10.66
CA VAL A 500 26.24 1.51 11.05
C VAL A 500 27.58 0.87 11.45
N GLY A 501 27.61 -0.38 11.91
CA GLY A 501 28.87 -1.11 12.14
C GLY A 501 29.66 -1.30 10.84
N LEU A 502 28.99 -1.59 9.73
CA LEU A 502 29.64 -1.65 8.42
C LEU A 502 30.09 -0.26 7.94
N GLU A 503 29.30 0.80 8.18
CA GLU A 503 29.72 2.19 7.91
C GLU A 503 30.97 2.57 8.72
N ALA A 504 31.08 2.11 9.96
CA ALA A 504 32.26 2.32 10.80
C ALA A 504 33.50 1.58 10.25
N MET A 505 33.34 0.35 9.76
CA MET A 505 34.40 -0.40 9.09
C MET A 505 34.92 0.31 7.83
N LEU A 506 34.02 0.86 7.01
CA LEU A 506 34.37 1.66 5.82
C LEU A 506 35.18 2.93 6.16
N LEU A 507 35.04 3.43 7.39
CA LEU A 507 35.81 4.55 7.94
C LEU A 507 37.04 4.11 8.75
N GLY A 508 37.34 2.80 8.82
CA GLY A 508 38.48 2.25 9.56
C GLY A 508 38.34 2.31 11.09
N LYS A 509 37.12 2.56 11.59
CA LYS A 509 36.86 2.71 13.02
C LYS A 509 36.69 1.36 13.69
N PRO A 510 37.30 1.10 14.86
CA PRO A 510 37.12 -0.17 15.54
C PRO A 510 35.68 -0.35 16.00
N VAL A 511 35.17 -1.55 15.75
CA VAL A 511 33.78 -1.95 16.02
C VAL A 511 33.76 -3.10 17.01
N ILE A 512 32.89 -2.98 18.01
CA ILE A 512 32.47 -4.07 18.88
C ILE A 512 30.99 -4.41 18.61
N ALA A 513 30.68 -5.69 18.48
CA ALA A 513 29.34 -6.17 18.16
C ALA A 513 28.77 -7.02 19.31
N PHE A 514 27.55 -6.70 19.74
CA PHE A 514 26.82 -7.44 20.79
C PHE A 514 25.93 -8.55 20.22
N GLY A 515 25.53 -8.46 18.96
CA GLY A 515 24.74 -9.47 18.26
C GLY A 515 25.45 -10.01 17.03
N ARG A 516 24.86 -11.03 16.42
CA ARG A 516 25.30 -11.53 15.12
C ARG A 516 24.96 -10.50 14.05
N ALA A 517 25.90 -10.23 13.16
CA ALA A 517 25.78 -9.26 12.10
C ALA A 517 26.48 -9.78 10.83
N ILE A 518 26.18 -9.21 9.67
CA ILE A 518 26.82 -9.59 8.40
C ILE A 518 28.34 -9.59 8.48
N TYR A 519 28.89 -8.70 9.29
CA TYR A 519 30.31 -8.43 9.46
C TYR A 519 30.89 -8.97 10.78
N ASP A 520 30.16 -9.81 11.51
CA ASP A 520 30.58 -10.27 12.86
C ASP A 520 31.94 -10.98 12.85
N GLN A 521 32.20 -11.84 11.85
CA GLN A 521 33.49 -12.51 11.64
C GLN A 521 34.67 -11.55 11.42
N ALA A 522 34.37 -10.31 11.04
CA ALA A 522 35.34 -9.28 10.77
C ALA A 522 35.36 -8.21 11.86
N VAL A 523 34.74 -8.37 13.03
CA VAL A 523 34.82 -7.38 14.12
C VAL A 523 35.02 -8.07 15.48
N SER A 524 35.16 -7.30 16.56
CA SER A 524 35.31 -7.88 17.90
C SER A 524 33.92 -8.21 18.48
N SER A 525 33.58 -9.50 18.56
CA SER A 525 32.34 -9.98 19.18
C SER A 525 32.41 -9.87 20.72
N VAL A 526 31.37 -9.32 21.34
CA VAL A 526 31.23 -9.26 22.81
C VAL A 526 30.90 -10.64 23.40
N GLN A 527 30.17 -11.48 22.65
CA GLN A 527 29.75 -12.80 23.11
C GLN A 527 30.95 -13.74 23.35
N ASP A 528 32.00 -13.64 22.53
CA ASP A 528 33.12 -14.58 22.56
C ASP A 528 34.15 -14.27 23.65
N LYS A 529 34.36 -12.97 23.95
CA LYS A 529 35.47 -12.50 24.80
C LYS A 529 35.03 -11.74 26.05
N GLY A 530 33.75 -11.35 26.13
CA GLY A 530 33.22 -10.41 27.12
C GLY A 530 33.48 -8.95 26.74
N LEU A 531 32.64 -8.04 27.23
CA LEU A 531 32.61 -6.63 26.80
C LEU A 531 33.94 -5.90 26.98
N LEU A 532 34.55 -5.99 28.16
CA LEU A 532 35.80 -5.29 28.45
C LEU A 532 36.93 -5.79 27.55
N THR A 533 37.10 -7.12 27.44
CA THR A 533 38.11 -7.73 26.58
C THR A 533 37.92 -7.35 25.11
N SER A 534 36.68 -7.31 24.63
CA SER A 534 36.36 -6.94 23.25
C SER A 534 36.64 -5.46 22.99
N TYR A 535 36.34 -4.59 23.95
CA TYR A 535 36.70 -3.17 23.88
C TYR A 535 38.21 -2.98 23.87
N ASP A 536 38.93 -3.54 24.83
CA ASP A 536 40.39 -3.42 24.97
C ASP A 536 41.10 -3.89 23.70
N HIS A 537 40.70 -5.06 23.18
CA HIS A 537 41.20 -5.59 21.92
C HIS A 537 40.95 -4.62 20.75
N ALA A 538 39.73 -4.10 20.62
CA ALA A 538 39.36 -3.24 19.50
C ALA A 538 40.13 -1.91 19.49
N VAL A 539 40.42 -1.33 20.66
CA VAL A 539 41.17 -0.07 20.77
C VAL A 539 42.69 -0.27 20.78
N SER A 540 43.20 -1.41 21.23
CA SER A 540 44.64 -1.73 21.22
C SER A 540 45.14 -2.19 19.84
N GLU A 541 44.27 -2.74 18.99
CA GLU A 541 44.63 -3.19 17.65
C GLU A 541 45.13 -2.03 16.78
N THR A 542 46.27 -2.24 16.11
CA THR A 542 46.85 -1.22 15.22
C THR A 542 45.93 -0.94 14.04
N SER A 543 45.94 0.31 13.57
CA SER A 543 45.08 0.72 12.46
C SER A 543 45.33 -0.09 11.19
N ASP A 544 46.57 -0.47 10.91
CA ASP A 544 46.94 -1.21 9.69
C ASP A 544 46.38 -2.64 9.70
N LEU A 545 46.52 -3.35 10.82
CA LEU A 545 45.97 -4.71 10.98
C LEU A 545 44.45 -4.70 10.85
N ARG A 546 43.80 -3.75 11.53
CA ARG A 546 42.35 -3.58 11.48
C ARG A 546 41.87 -3.26 10.06
N THR A 547 42.48 -2.27 9.42
CA THR A 547 42.10 -1.80 8.09
C THR A 547 42.27 -2.92 7.07
N LYS A 548 43.40 -3.64 7.10
CA LYS A 548 43.61 -4.80 6.22
C LYS A 548 42.48 -5.83 6.37
N ARG A 549 42.15 -6.21 7.61
CA ARG A 549 41.10 -7.20 7.88
C ARG A 549 39.71 -6.73 7.45
N TYR A 550 39.37 -5.46 7.71
CA TYR A 550 38.12 -4.86 7.24
C TYR A 550 38.07 -4.80 5.72
N ASP A 551 39.16 -4.45 5.06
CA ASP A 551 39.20 -4.30 3.61
C ASP A 551 39.08 -5.64 2.89
N GLN A 552 39.71 -6.67 3.42
CA GLN A 552 39.50 -8.05 2.95
C GLN A 552 38.04 -8.46 3.07
N PHE A 553 37.40 -8.17 4.22
CA PHE A 553 35.99 -8.46 4.42
C PHE A 553 35.09 -7.65 3.47
N LEU A 554 35.31 -6.33 3.37
CA LEU A 554 34.50 -5.43 2.56
C LEU A 554 34.64 -5.75 1.07
N SER A 555 35.84 -6.07 0.59
CA SER A 555 36.05 -6.49 -0.79
C SER A 555 35.31 -7.81 -1.09
N TRP A 556 35.45 -8.81 -0.20
CA TRP A 556 34.72 -10.07 -0.34
C TRP A 556 33.20 -9.85 -0.30
N PHE A 557 32.71 -9.09 0.67
CA PHE A 557 31.27 -8.88 0.84
C PHE A 557 30.66 -8.08 -0.33
N LEU A 558 31.29 -6.98 -0.74
CA LEU A 558 30.73 -6.06 -1.75
C LEU A 558 30.84 -6.58 -3.17
N TYR A 559 31.94 -7.27 -3.50
CA TYR A 559 32.26 -7.62 -4.89
C TYR A 559 32.16 -9.12 -5.20
N HIS A 560 32.14 -9.97 -4.17
CA HIS A 560 31.99 -11.42 -4.36
C HIS A 560 30.65 -11.98 -3.85
N VAL A 561 30.18 -11.52 -2.69
CA VAL A 561 28.92 -12.02 -2.09
C VAL A 561 27.69 -11.23 -2.54
N SER A 562 27.82 -9.91 -2.65
CA SER A 562 26.69 -9.02 -2.88
C SER A 562 26.52 -8.67 -4.36
N PHE A 563 25.27 -8.33 -4.71
CA PHE A 563 24.93 -7.62 -5.93
C PHE A 563 24.92 -6.12 -5.64
N LYS A 564 25.96 -5.42 -6.08
CA LYS A 564 26.07 -3.96 -6.00
C LYS A 564 25.53 -3.32 -7.29
N LEU A 565 24.29 -2.85 -7.24
CA LEU A 565 23.49 -2.49 -8.42
C LEU A 565 24.02 -1.29 -9.22
N ASP A 566 24.90 -0.48 -8.64
CA ASP A 566 25.58 0.64 -9.30
C ASP A 566 26.95 0.27 -9.89
N GLU A 567 27.35 -1.00 -9.88
CA GLU A 567 28.49 -1.50 -10.65
C GLU A 567 28.10 -1.76 -12.11
N THR A 568 29.03 -1.53 -13.04
CA THR A 568 28.85 -1.84 -14.46
C THR A 568 29.03 -3.32 -14.75
N TYR A 569 29.82 -4.04 -13.93
CA TYR A 569 30.09 -5.46 -14.05
C TYR A 569 30.02 -6.15 -12.68
N PHE A 570 29.58 -7.40 -12.67
CA PHE A 570 29.70 -8.32 -11.54
C PHE A 570 30.86 -9.28 -11.78
N ASP A 571 31.56 -9.68 -10.73
CA ASP A 571 32.58 -10.71 -10.82
C ASP A 571 31.86 -12.06 -11.01
N SER A 572 32.31 -12.90 -11.95
CA SER A 572 31.66 -14.20 -12.17
C SER A 572 31.78 -15.10 -10.94
N ILE A 573 30.69 -15.79 -10.63
CA ILE A 573 30.74 -16.97 -9.77
C ILE A 573 31.64 -17.99 -10.48
N LEU A 574 32.74 -18.34 -9.81
CA LEU A 574 33.76 -19.33 -10.15
C LEU A 574 33.31 -20.34 -11.22
N VAL A 575 33.77 -20.16 -12.45
CA VAL A 575 34.01 -21.29 -13.36
C VAL A 575 35.35 -21.90 -12.91
N ASN A 576 35.39 -23.22 -12.76
CA ASN A 576 36.41 -24.05 -12.11
C ASN A 576 37.88 -23.87 -12.54
N ASP A 577 38.20 -22.93 -13.43
CA ASP A 577 39.51 -22.81 -14.08
C ASP A 577 40.24 -21.50 -13.73
N GLY A 578 39.83 -20.80 -12.66
CA GLY A 578 40.59 -19.68 -12.08
C GLY A 578 40.63 -18.38 -12.89
N SER A 579 39.89 -18.28 -14.01
CA SER A 579 39.67 -17.02 -14.73
C SER A 579 38.23 -16.55 -14.58
N ALA A 580 37.99 -15.72 -13.55
CA ALA A 580 36.71 -15.03 -13.42
C ALA A 580 36.60 -13.98 -14.54
N GLN A 581 35.71 -14.21 -15.51
CA GLN A 581 35.36 -13.18 -16.50
C GLN A 581 34.29 -12.26 -15.91
N PRO A 582 34.44 -10.93 -15.99
CA PRO A 582 33.42 -10.00 -15.53
C PRO A 582 32.15 -10.13 -16.37
N ILE A 583 30.99 -10.16 -15.71
CA ILE A 583 29.67 -10.23 -16.34
C ILE A 583 29.05 -8.84 -16.31
N GLU A 584 28.64 -8.30 -17.47
CA GLU A 584 27.96 -7.00 -17.54
C GLU A 584 26.70 -7.01 -16.66
N ASN A 585 26.51 -5.96 -15.85
CA ASN A 585 25.32 -5.79 -15.03
C ASN A 585 24.13 -5.36 -15.92
N PRO A 586 23.13 -6.25 -16.17
CA PRO A 586 22.06 -5.97 -17.13
C PRO A 586 21.05 -4.93 -16.62
N VAL A 587 21.12 -4.53 -15.35
CA VAL A 587 20.23 -3.52 -14.76
C VAL A 587 20.94 -2.22 -14.39
N TYR A 588 22.24 -2.06 -14.66
CA TYR A 588 22.99 -0.85 -14.34
C TYR A 588 22.31 0.42 -14.90
N HIS A 589 22.08 0.46 -16.22
CA HIS A 589 21.41 1.59 -16.86
C HIS A 589 19.99 1.80 -16.34
N PHE A 590 19.25 0.72 -16.09
CA PHE A 590 17.90 0.80 -15.51
C PHE A 590 17.92 1.47 -14.13
N TYR A 591 18.82 1.05 -13.24
CA TYR A 591 18.97 1.62 -11.89
C TYR A 591 19.32 3.11 -11.95
N GLN A 592 20.32 3.48 -12.76
CA GLN A 592 20.73 4.88 -12.95
C GLN A 592 19.58 5.75 -13.51
N ASN A 593 18.82 5.23 -14.47
CA ASN A 593 17.72 5.97 -15.09
C ASN A 593 16.53 6.13 -14.14
N GLU A 594 16.20 5.13 -13.32
CA GLU A 594 15.18 5.24 -12.27
C GLU A 594 15.58 6.27 -11.19
N MET A 595 16.84 6.27 -10.76
CA MET A 595 17.38 7.26 -9.81
C MET A 595 17.25 8.69 -10.34
N LYS A 596 17.59 8.90 -11.63
CA LYS A 596 17.38 10.20 -12.30
C LYS A 596 15.90 10.56 -12.35
N LEU A 597 15.03 9.65 -12.81
CA LEU A 597 13.59 9.88 -12.96
C LEU A 597 12.89 10.25 -11.65
N ALA A 598 13.31 9.69 -10.52
CA ALA A 598 12.74 10.00 -9.20
C ALA A 598 12.82 11.50 -8.83
N SER A 599 13.84 12.20 -9.36
CA SER A 599 14.05 13.64 -9.17
C SER A 599 13.32 14.51 -10.22
N VAL A 600 12.94 13.94 -11.36
CA VAL A 600 12.33 14.69 -12.47
C VAL A 600 10.90 15.09 -12.15
N ARG A 601 10.52 16.30 -12.57
CA ARG A 601 9.14 16.80 -12.53
C ARG A 601 8.69 17.22 -13.91
N ALA A 602 7.44 16.90 -14.25
CA ALA A 602 6.87 17.28 -15.54
C ALA A 602 6.79 18.80 -15.69
N LYS A 603 7.12 19.28 -16.90
CA LYS A 603 7.12 20.71 -17.20
C LYS A 603 5.69 21.26 -17.17
N LYS A 604 5.47 22.24 -16.30
CA LYS A 604 4.19 22.97 -16.19
C LYS A 604 3.86 23.65 -17.52
N VAL A 605 2.59 23.61 -17.90
CA VAL A 605 2.04 24.31 -19.06
C VAL A 605 1.04 25.33 -18.57
N GLU A 606 1.18 26.59 -18.96
CA GLU A 606 0.22 27.64 -18.64
C GLU A 606 -0.63 28.00 -19.86
N PHE A 607 -1.95 28.01 -19.68
CA PHE A 607 -2.89 28.40 -20.71
C PHE A 607 -3.25 29.88 -20.51
N LYS A 608 -2.78 30.75 -21.40
CA LYS A 608 -3.21 32.16 -21.42
C LYS A 608 -4.65 32.23 -21.94
N LYS A 609 -5.53 32.89 -21.19
CA LYS A 609 -6.86 33.25 -21.71
C LYS A 609 -6.65 34.31 -22.79
N THR A 610 -7.14 34.06 -23.99
CA THR A 610 -7.42 35.14 -24.94
C THR A 610 -8.64 35.90 -24.41
N ASN A 611 -8.59 37.22 -24.44
CA ASN A 611 -9.73 38.07 -24.10
C ASN A 611 -10.78 37.92 -25.22
N SER A 612 -11.55 36.84 -25.21
CA SER A 612 -12.82 36.78 -25.94
C SER A 612 -13.96 37.00 -24.96
N PHE A 613 -14.79 37.99 -25.33
CA PHE A 613 -15.89 38.56 -24.57
C PHE A 613 -16.88 37.52 -24.04
N GLY A 614 -17.37 37.75 -22.81
CA GLY A 614 -18.39 36.93 -22.16
C GLY A 614 -18.35 37.04 -20.63
N SER A 615 -18.40 38.26 -20.08
CA SER A 615 -18.44 38.51 -18.64
C SER A 615 -19.81 38.14 -18.06
N SER A 616 -19.95 36.93 -17.49
CA SER A 616 -21.05 36.66 -16.57
C SER A 616 -20.76 37.32 -15.22
N PHE A 617 -21.56 38.34 -14.91
CA PHE A 617 -21.53 39.18 -13.70
C PHE A 617 -21.70 38.38 -12.38
N SER A 618 -22.06 37.10 -12.45
CA SER A 618 -22.24 36.20 -11.29
C SER A 618 -20.93 35.79 -10.59
N ASN A 619 -19.77 35.95 -11.24
CA ASN A 619 -18.49 35.43 -10.73
C ASN A 619 -17.69 36.42 -9.84
N PHE A 620 -18.12 37.68 -9.74
CA PHE A 620 -17.40 38.70 -8.97
C PHE A 620 -17.85 38.80 -7.51
N VAL A 621 -19.13 38.53 -7.22
CA VAL A 621 -19.69 38.61 -5.86
C VAL A 621 -19.27 37.44 -4.97
N ASP A 622 -18.88 36.31 -5.54
CA ASP A 622 -18.56 35.09 -4.78
C ASP A 622 -17.07 34.98 -4.38
N LYS A 623 -16.19 35.88 -4.83
CA LYS A 623 -14.75 35.78 -4.56
C LYS A 623 -14.29 36.49 -3.27
N SER A 624 -14.97 37.53 -2.81
CA SER A 624 -14.51 38.32 -1.65
C SER A 624 -14.87 37.71 -0.29
N GLN A 625 -15.77 36.72 -0.22
CA GLN A 625 -16.28 36.19 1.07
C GLN A 625 -15.93 34.71 1.36
N ARG A 626 -15.28 34.00 0.43
CA ARG A 626 -15.08 32.54 0.51
C ARG A 626 -14.12 32.02 1.60
N PRO A 627 -12.97 32.66 1.91
CA PRO A 627 -12.07 32.14 2.96
C PRO A 627 -12.70 32.32 4.35
N LEU A 628 -13.32 33.47 4.60
CA LEU A 628 -14.08 33.75 5.83
C LEU A 628 -15.32 32.86 5.96
N LYS A 629 -16.10 32.66 4.89
CA LYS A 629 -17.26 31.74 4.92
C LYS A 629 -16.88 30.27 5.12
N LYS A 630 -15.71 29.81 4.66
CA LYS A 630 -15.26 28.42 4.86
C LYS A 630 -14.77 28.15 6.28
N VAL A 631 -13.96 29.06 6.84
CA VAL A 631 -13.50 28.95 8.23
C VAL A 631 -14.67 29.13 9.19
N LYS A 632 -15.54 30.12 8.93
CA LYS A 632 -16.78 30.35 9.70
C LYS A 632 -17.76 29.18 9.56
N LYS A 633 -17.92 28.55 8.37
CA LYS A 633 -18.72 27.31 8.21
C LYS A 633 -18.10 26.09 8.88
N LEU A 634 -16.77 25.94 8.91
CA LEU A 634 -16.12 24.79 9.58
C LEU A 634 -16.26 24.90 11.10
N ILE A 635 -16.04 26.11 11.64
CA ILE A 635 -16.24 26.41 13.05
C ILE A 635 -17.73 26.31 13.40
N GLN A 636 -18.63 26.93 12.64
CA GLN A 636 -20.08 26.78 12.83
C GLN A 636 -20.55 25.34 12.70
N LYS A 637 -20.00 24.53 11.78
CA LYS A 637 -20.37 23.12 11.63
C LYS A 637 -19.91 22.27 12.82
N LYS A 638 -18.74 22.54 13.38
CA LYS A 638 -18.25 21.83 14.59
C LYS A 638 -19.10 22.18 15.81
N TYR A 639 -19.33 23.48 16.05
CA TYR A 639 -20.22 23.96 17.11
C TYR A 639 -21.68 23.49 16.93
N TYR A 640 -22.18 23.45 15.69
CA TYR A 640 -23.51 22.93 15.36
C TYR A 640 -23.61 21.43 15.66
N HIS A 641 -22.61 20.62 15.28
CA HIS A 641 -22.63 19.19 15.60
C HIS A 641 -22.58 18.92 17.11
N GLU A 642 -21.77 19.66 17.85
CA GLU A 642 -21.71 19.55 19.32
C GLU A 642 -23.03 19.98 19.97
N ALA A 643 -23.61 21.12 19.56
CA ALA A 643 -24.90 21.59 20.06
C ALA A 643 -26.07 20.65 19.69
N VAL A 644 -26.07 20.09 18.48
CA VAL A 644 -27.08 19.09 18.05
C VAL A 644 -26.90 17.77 18.81
N ASN A 645 -25.68 17.33 19.08
CA ASN A 645 -25.43 16.14 19.87
C ASN A 645 -25.85 16.33 21.34
N LEU A 646 -25.60 17.50 21.93
CA LEU A 646 -26.06 17.87 23.27
C LEU A 646 -27.59 17.90 23.36
N SER A 647 -28.24 18.64 22.47
CA SER A 647 -29.71 18.77 22.45
C SER A 647 -30.42 17.44 22.19
N LYS A 648 -29.98 16.65 21.21
CA LYS A 648 -30.56 15.31 20.97
C LYS A 648 -30.22 14.33 22.09
N GLY A 649 -29.03 14.44 22.67
CA GLY A 649 -28.58 13.60 23.77
C GLY A 649 -29.44 13.73 25.04
N LEU A 650 -30.12 14.86 25.24
CA LEU A 650 -31.10 15.04 26.33
C LEU A 650 -32.35 14.17 26.16
N LEU A 651 -32.74 13.86 24.92
CA LEU A 651 -33.89 13.02 24.59
C LEU A 651 -33.52 11.52 24.49
N MET A 652 -32.25 11.17 24.69
CA MET A 652 -31.71 9.82 24.46
C MET A 652 -31.01 9.33 25.72
N PRO A 653 -31.70 8.57 26.60
CA PRO A 653 -31.07 8.04 27.81
C PRO A 653 -29.90 7.11 27.47
N TYR A 654 -28.96 6.98 28.41
CA TYR A 654 -27.90 5.99 28.25
C TYR A 654 -28.46 4.57 28.36
N PHE A 655 -27.85 3.65 27.64
CA PHE A 655 -28.18 2.23 27.74
C PHE A 655 -27.85 1.72 29.14
N GLN A 656 -28.88 1.31 29.88
CA GLN A 656 -28.74 0.77 31.23
C GLN A 656 -28.24 -0.67 31.16
N THR A 657 -27.24 -0.99 31.97
CA THR A 657 -26.60 -2.32 31.96
C THR A 657 -27.38 -3.36 32.76
N ASP A 658 -28.30 -2.94 33.62
CA ASP A 658 -29.04 -3.83 34.52
C ASP A 658 -29.88 -4.86 33.76
N VAL A 659 -30.45 -4.47 32.62
CA VAL A 659 -31.23 -5.37 31.75
C VAL A 659 -30.40 -6.51 31.13
N LEU A 660 -29.06 -6.41 31.17
CA LEU A 660 -28.15 -7.42 30.63
C LEU A 660 -27.59 -8.34 31.72
N THR A 661 -27.78 -8.01 33.00
CA THR A 661 -27.15 -8.75 34.10
C THR A 661 -27.65 -10.19 34.17
N GLY A 662 -26.73 -11.16 34.18
CA GLY A 662 -27.03 -12.58 34.22
C GLY A 662 -27.61 -13.15 32.92
N LYS A 663 -27.65 -12.38 31.84
CA LYS A 663 -28.18 -12.82 30.54
C LYS A 663 -27.08 -13.39 29.64
N ARG A 664 -27.47 -14.33 28.77
CA ARG A 664 -26.69 -14.76 27.60
C ARG A 664 -26.99 -13.83 26.45
N VAL A 665 -25.98 -13.09 25.99
CA VAL A 665 -26.12 -12.07 24.96
C VAL A 665 -25.41 -12.53 23.69
N CYS A 666 -26.09 -12.46 22.55
CA CYS A 666 -25.48 -12.67 21.25
C CYS A 666 -25.30 -11.32 20.53
N LEU A 667 -24.05 -11.00 20.17
CA LEU A 667 -23.73 -9.89 19.30
C LEU A 667 -23.53 -10.43 17.88
N VAL A 668 -24.39 -10.02 16.94
CA VAL A 668 -24.35 -10.47 15.53
C VAL A 668 -23.74 -9.39 14.65
N GLY A 669 -22.61 -9.71 14.04
CA GLY A 669 -21.82 -8.87 13.15
C GLY A 669 -22.32 -8.86 11.69
N ASN A 670 -21.45 -8.44 10.78
CA ASN A 670 -21.76 -8.23 9.36
C ASN A 670 -20.99 -9.21 8.43
N ALA A 671 -20.41 -10.30 8.94
CA ALA A 671 -19.57 -11.18 8.11
C ALA A 671 -20.40 -11.94 7.07
N GLY A 672 -19.97 -11.95 5.80
CA GLY A 672 -20.68 -12.67 4.72
C GLY A 672 -20.78 -14.18 4.94
N LYS A 673 -19.82 -14.80 5.63
CA LYS A 673 -19.84 -16.25 5.96
C LYS A 673 -20.97 -16.65 6.91
N LEU A 674 -21.59 -15.71 7.63
CA LEU A 674 -22.80 -16.01 8.41
C LEU A 674 -23.89 -16.60 7.51
N LEU A 675 -23.96 -16.17 6.24
CA LEU A 675 -24.97 -16.61 5.27
C LEU A 675 -24.79 -18.07 4.83
N GLU A 676 -23.62 -18.65 5.09
CA GLU A 676 -23.25 -20.05 4.78
C GLU A 676 -23.26 -20.92 6.05
N SER A 677 -23.59 -20.36 7.22
CA SER A 677 -23.58 -21.06 8.51
C SER A 677 -24.97 -21.59 8.88
N ASN A 678 -25.04 -22.55 9.80
CA ASN A 678 -26.30 -23.01 10.43
C ASN A 678 -26.43 -22.45 11.86
N ALA A 679 -26.22 -21.15 12.03
CA ALA A 679 -26.15 -20.52 13.35
C ALA A 679 -27.52 -19.99 13.85
N ALA A 680 -28.59 -20.13 13.07
CA ALA A 680 -29.89 -19.54 13.40
C ALA A 680 -30.42 -19.96 14.77
N ASP A 681 -30.49 -21.27 15.02
CA ASP A 681 -30.93 -21.79 16.31
C ASP A 681 -30.01 -21.29 17.43
N PHE A 682 -28.69 -21.39 17.25
CA PHE A 682 -27.73 -20.91 18.24
C PHE A 682 -27.97 -19.43 18.61
N ILE A 683 -28.14 -18.55 17.61
CA ILE A 683 -28.38 -17.12 17.82
C ILE A 683 -29.72 -16.91 18.55
N ASP A 684 -30.81 -17.50 18.07
CA ASP A 684 -32.16 -17.24 18.57
C ASP A 684 -32.41 -17.81 19.99
N HIS A 685 -31.61 -18.79 20.43
CA HIS A 685 -31.64 -19.32 21.81
C HIS A 685 -31.02 -18.38 22.87
N HIS A 686 -30.34 -17.29 22.48
CA HIS A 686 -29.80 -16.33 23.44
C HIS A 686 -30.92 -15.52 24.10
N ASP A 687 -30.71 -15.05 25.34
CA ASP A 687 -31.70 -14.21 26.02
C ASP A 687 -31.92 -12.91 25.25
N ILE A 688 -30.82 -12.31 24.76
CA ILE A 688 -30.80 -11.03 24.06
C ILE A 688 -29.92 -11.13 22.81
N VAL A 689 -30.46 -10.72 21.66
CA VAL A 689 -29.75 -10.64 20.38
C VAL A 689 -29.59 -9.17 19.95
N ILE A 690 -28.33 -8.75 19.80
CA ILE A 690 -27.94 -7.41 19.32
C ILE A 690 -27.44 -7.53 17.89
N ARG A 691 -28.10 -6.87 16.93
CA ARG A 691 -27.74 -6.96 15.50
C ARG A 691 -27.16 -5.67 14.94
N MET A 692 -26.10 -5.80 14.15
CA MET A 692 -25.58 -4.73 13.29
C MET A 692 -26.42 -4.61 12.01
N ASN A 693 -26.35 -3.49 11.30
CA ASN A 693 -27.19 -3.20 10.12
C ASN A 693 -27.20 -4.32 9.04
N LEU A 694 -26.05 -4.93 8.74
CA LEU A 694 -25.95 -5.97 7.71
C LEU A 694 -26.02 -7.40 8.27
N GLY A 695 -26.26 -7.54 9.59
CA GLY A 695 -26.71 -8.79 10.20
C GLY A 695 -28.24 -8.99 10.07
N CYS A 696 -28.88 -8.27 9.14
CA CYS A 696 -30.31 -8.34 8.87
C CYS A 696 -30.68 -9.69 8.25
N PRO A 697 -31.63 -10.46 8.83
CA PRO A 697 -31.95 -11.80 8.34
C PRO A 697 -32.66 -11.79 6.99
N TYR A 698 -33.37 -10.71 6.65
CA TYR A 698 -34.19 -10.61 5.44
C TYR A 698 -33.42 -10.18 4.18
N ILE A 699 -32.08 -10.21 4.21
CA ILE A 699 -31.24 -9.95 3.05
C ILE A 699 -31.36 -11.12 2.08
N LEU A 700 -31.64 -10.84 0.81
CA LEU A 700 -31.69 -11.83 -0.27
C LEU A 700 -30.31 -12.50 -0.44
N LYS A 701 -30.27 -13.84 -0.52
CA LYS A 701 -29.04 -14.60 -0.77
C LYS A 701 -28.46 -14.25 -2.15
N LYS A 702 -27.13 -14.11 -2.20
CA LYS A 702 -26.40 -13.77 -3.45
C LYS A 702 -26.51 -14.92 -4.45
N GLY A 703 -26.88 -14.63 -5.70
CA GLY A 703 -26.96 -15.61 -6.78
C GLY A 703 -28.32 -16.31 -6.95
N MET A 704 -29.32 -15.99 -6.12
CA MET A 704 -30.68 -16.49 -6.33
C MET A 704 -31.40 -15.72 -7.43
N THR A 705 -32.07 -16.45 -8.32
CA THR A 705 -33.02 -15.87 -9.28
C THR A 705 -34.33 -15.61 -8.55
N VAL A 706 -34.76 -14.36 -8.49
CA VAL A 706 -36.04 -13.98 -7.91
C VAL A 706 -37.13 -14.33 -8.92
N ASP A 707 -38.10 -15.15 -8.53
CA ASP A 707 -39.27 -15.45 -9.36
C ASP A 707 -40.41 -14.44 -9.12
N GLN A 708 -41.47 -14.55 -9.91
CA GLN A 708 -42.63 -13.66 -9.83
C GLN A 708 -43.38 -13.74 -8.49
N GLU A 709 -43.18 -14.80 -7.71
CA GLU A 709 -43.82 -14.96 -6.41
C GLU A 709 -43.04 -14.20 -5.33
N CYS A 710 -41.71 -14.32 -5.34
CA CYS A 710 -40.81 -13.62 -4.44
C CYS A 710 -40.73 -12.11 -4.72
N GLU A 711 -40.83 -11.67 -5.98
CA GLU A 711 -40.79 -10.24 -6.36
C GLU A 711 -41.83 -9.39 -5.61
N LYS A 712 -42.99 -9.95 -5.27
CA LYS A 712 -44.08 -9.27 -4.55
C LYS A 712 -43.72 -8.90 -3.11
N TYR A 713 -42.72 -9.58 -2.55
CA TYR A 713 -42.28 -9.41 -1.16
C TYR A 713 -41.00 -8.58 -1.04
N ILE A 714 -40.51 -7.96 -2.12
CA ILE A 714 -39.35 -7.07 -2.04
C ILE A 714 -39.75 -5.78 -1.30
N TYR A 715 -39.20 -5.59 -0.09
CA TYR A 715 -39.36 -4.36 0.68
C TYR A 715 -38.59 -3.19 0.04
N GLY A 716 -37.39 -3.47 -0.48
CA GLY A 716 -36.61 -2.48 -1.23
C GLY A 716 -35.14 -2.85 -1.37
N VAL A 717 -34.39 -1.95 -2.02
CA VAL A 717 -32.95 -2.11 -2.24
C VAL A 717 -32.19 -1.04 -1.44
N PHE A 718 -31.27 -1.47 -0.60
CA PHE A 718 -30.38 -0.59 0.16
C PHE A 718 -28.99 -0.55 -0.43
N THR A 719 -28.56 0.62 -0.91
CA THR A 719 -27.20 0.86 -1.37
C THR A 719 -26.30 1.31 -0.22
N ASP A 720 -25.35 0.48 0.20
CA ASP A 720 -24.38 0.86 1.21
C ASP A 720 -23.20 1.64 0.60
N GLY A 721 -23.28 2.97 0.61
CA GLY A 721 -22.24 3.84 0.04
C GLY A 721 -21.04 4.18 0.94
N ARG A 722 -20.93 3.64 2.16
CA ARG A 722 -19.85 4.01 3.11
C ARG A 722 -19.11 2.84 3.75
N SER A 723 -19.79 1.74 4.04
CA SER A 723 -19.13 0.51 4.49
C SER A 723 -18.90 -0.42 3.30
N SER A 724 -19.87 -0.58 2.39
CA SER A 724 -19.69 -1.22 1.08
C SER A 724 -19.36 -0.20 0.01
N GLN A 725 -19.02 -0.72 -1.15
CA GLN A 725 -18.62 0.03 -2.32
C GLN A 725 -19.83 0.56 -3.09
N ALA A 726 -20.86 1.02 -2.37
CA ALA A 726 -22.22 1.18 -2.91
C ALA A 726 -22.71 -0.14 -3.53
N GLU A 727 -22.59 -1.21 -2.75
CA GLU A 727 -23.22 -2.50 -2.99
C GLU A 727 -24.71 -2.40 -2.67
N ASP A 728 -25.54 -2.96 -3.53
CA ASP A 728 -26.98 -2.98 -3.40
C ASP A 728 -27.40 -4.28 -2.69
N TYR A 729 -28.14 -4.13 -1.58
CA TYR A 729 -28.74 -5.25 -0.85
C TYR A 729 -30.25 -5.23 -1.05
N THR A 730 -30.78 -6.24 -1.73
CA THR A 730 -32.23 -6.45 -1.83
C THR A 730 -32.72 -7.06 -0.53
N ILE A 731 -33.73 -6.43 0.09
CA ILE A 731 -34.34 -6.88 1.34
C ILE A 731 -35.79 -7.30 1.06
N LEU A 732 -36.17 -8.46 1.58
CA LEU A 732 -37.56 -8.90 1.60
C LEU A 732 -38.31 -8.33 2.81
N ASP A 733 -39.63 -8.16 2.67
CA ASP A 733 -40.52 -7.73 3.75
C ASP A 733 -40.49 -8.77 4.88
N PRO A 734 -40.22 -8.36 6.14
CA PRO A 734 -40.28 -9.25 7.30
C PRO A 734 -41.61 -10.00 7.49
N ASN A 735 -42.70 -9.49 6.90
CA ASN A 735 -44.03 -10.10 6.95
C ASN A 735 -44.29 -11.08 5.80
N ALA A 736 -43.31 -11.34 4.93
CA ALA A 736 -43.44 -12.35 3.88
C ALA A 736 -43.65 -13.76 4.49
N PRO A 737 -44.31 -14.68 3.77
CA PRO A 737 -44.46 -16.06 4.19
C PRO A 737 -43.13 -16.70 4.60
N MET A 738 -43.13 -17.50 5.67
CA MET A 738 -41.91 -18.00 6.30
C MET A 738 -41.14 -18.97 5.38
N ASP A 739 -41.83 -19.73 4.55
CA ASP A 739 -41.26 -20.55 3.48
C ASP A 739 -40.44 -19.70 2.49
N ILE A 740 -40.99 -18.58 2.01
CA ILE A 740 -40.27 -17.63 1.15
C ILE A 740 -39.06 -17.04 1.87
N LEU A 741 -39.19 -16.65 3.14
CA LEU A 741 -38.07 -16.11 3.90
C LEU A 741 -36.96 -17.16 4.12
N MET A 742 -37.32 -18.41 4.43
CA MET A 742 -36.39 -19.52 4.61
C MET A 742 -35.64 -19.83 3.31
N GLU A 743 -36.33 -19.82 2.18
CA GLU A 743 -35.76 -20.11 0.87
C GLU A 743 -34.81 -18.99 0.41
N TYR A 744 -35.31 -17.76 0.35
CA TYR A 744 -34.63 -16.66 -0.36
C TYR A 744 -33.70 -15.81 0.50
N THR A 745 -33.79 -15.86 1.82
CA THR A 745 -33.05 -14.95 2.72
C THR A 745 -32.09 -15.66 3.67
N ALA A 746 -31.35 -14.88 4.44
CA ALA A 746 -30.40 -15.36 5.44
C ALA A 746 -31.03 -16.00 6.68
N VAL A 747 -32.37 -16.01 6.80
CA VAL A 747 -33.09 -16.52 7.98
C VAL A 747 -32.59 -17.89 8.47
N PRO A 748 -32.43 -18.94 7.65
CA PRO A 748 -31.96 -20.25 8.12
C PRO A 748 -30.54 -20.22 8.70
N ALA A 749 -29.75 -19.22 8.30
CA ALA A 749 -28.35 -19.12 8.64
C ALA A 749 -28.11 -18.25 9.87
N VAL A 750 -28.92 -17.19 10.05
CA VAL A 750 -28.65 -16.13 11.05
C VAL A 750 -29.77 -15.89 12.05
N GLY A 751 -30.91 -16.60 11.94
CA GLY A 751 -32.04 -16.49 12.87
C GLY A 751 -32.82 -15.19 12.72
N ILE A 752 -34.05 -15.15 13.23
CA ILE A 752 -34.95 -13.98 13.11
C ILE A 752 -34.88 -13.05 14.32
N LYS A 753 -34.48 -13.56 15.50
CA LYS A 753 -34.58 -12.81 16.75
C LYS A 753 -33.70 -11.57 16.72
N SER A 754 -34.28 -10.43 17.07
CA SER A 754 -33.62 -9.11 17.07
C SER A 754 -34.15 -8.23 18.21
N ASP A 755 -33.56 -8.34 19.40
CA ASP A 755 -34.02 -7.55 20.55
C ASP A 755 -33.52 -6.11 20.50
N ILE A 756 -32.30 -5.90 20.02
CA ILE A 756 -31.64 -4.59 19.95
C ILE A 756 -31.01 -4.39 18.58
N TRP A 757 -31.34 -3.28 17.94
CA TRP A 757 -30.68 -2.87 16.71
C TRP A 757 -29.55 -1.86 16.99
N SER A 758 -28.33 -2.27 16.67
CA SER A 758 -27.13 -1.43 16.68
C SER A 758 -27.07 -0.55 15.43
N CYS A 759 -27.62 0.65 15.53
CA CYS A 759 -27.70 1.58 14.42
C CYS A 759 -26.36 2.31 14.20
N SER A 760 -25.60 1.90 13.18
CA SER A 760 -24.37 2.59 12.78
C SER A 760 -24.69 3.87 11.99
N THR A 761 -24.51 5.04 12.60
CA THR A 761 -25.11 6.30 12.15
C THR A 761 -24.16 7.21 11.40
N ALA A 762 -23.82 6.77 10.20
CA ALA A 762 -23.01 7.54 9.26
C ALA A 762 -23.86 8.41 8.30
N ASP A 763 -25.12 8.03 8.06
CA ASP A 763 -26.09 8.74 7.22
C ASP A 763 -27.53 8.49 7.69
N ARG A 764 -28.46 9.33 7.22
CA ARG A 764 -29.89 9.26 7.56
C ARG A 764 -30.63 8.14 6.79
N ALA A 765 -30.13 7.73 5.63
CA ALA A 765 -30.77 6.73 4.78
C ALA A 765 -30.81 5.34 5.43
N ARG A 766 -29.72 4.94 6.11
CA ARG A 766 -29.66 3.71 6.92
C ARG A 766 -30.73 3.65 8.00
N GLN A 767 -30.98 4.78 8.65
CA GLN A 767 -31.95 4.86 9.74
C GLN A 767 -33.35 4.64 9.21
N THR A 768 -33.73 5.36 8.15
CA THR A 768 -35.09 5.27 7.60
C THR A 768 -35.35 3.93 6.93
N PHE A 769 -34.33 3.30 6.35
CA PHE A 769 -34.50 2.05 5.61
C PHE A 769 -34.63 0.84 6.54
N PHE A 770 -33.71 0.65 7.49
CA PHE A 770 -33.62 -0.57 8.32
C PHE A 770 -34.53 -0.59 9.54
N ALA A 771 -35.00 0.57 10.01
CA ALA A 771 -35.79 0.61 11.24
C ALA A 771 -37.14 -0.11 11.18
N PRO A 772 -37.87 -0.07 10.05
CA PRO A 772 -39.07 -0.88 9.87
C PRO A 772 -38.74 -2.38 9.77
N ILE A 773 -37.53 -2.72 9.29
CA ILE A 773 -37.13 -4.11 9.00
C ILE A 773 -36.78 -4.89 10.28
N PHE A 774 -35.98 -4.32 11.19
CA PHE A 774 -35.58 -5.03 12.41
C PHE A 774 -36.71 -5.16 13.45
N ASN A 775 -37.84 -4.49 13.23
CA ASN A 775 -39.05 -4.53 14.07
C ASN A 775 -38.78 -4.47 15.59
N THR A 776 -37.75 -3.71 16.00
CA THR A 776 -37.41 -3.52 17.41
C THR A 776 -37.63 -2.08 17.82
N GLN A 777 -38.31 -1.88 18.94
CA GLN A 777 -38.41 -0.57 19.58
C GLN A 777 -37.07 -0.14 20.17
N ASN A 778 -36.15 -1.06 20.50
CA ASN A 778 -34.89 -0.75 21.17
C ASN A 778 -33.76 -0.53 20.16
N VAL A 779 -33.34 0.74 20.02
CA VAL A 779 -32.27 1.14 19.11
C VAL A 779 -31.10 1.68 19.90
N ALA A 780 -29.90 1.22 19.59
CA ALA A 780 -28.68 1.66 20.26
C ALA A 780 -27.70 2.25 19.24
N PRO A 781 -27.61 3.59 19.16
CA PRO A 781 -26.84 4.27 18.14
C PRO A 781 -25.35 4.38 18.48
N ASN A 782 -24.55 4.55 17.43
CA ASN A 782 -23.19 5.08 17.55
C ASN A 782 -23.22 6.49 18.21
N PRO A 783 -22.24 6.86 19.07
CA PRO A 783 -22.16 8.19 19.72
C PRO A 783 -22.31 9.43 18.82
N SER A 784 -22.20 9.28 17.51
CA SER A 784 -22.49 10.33 16.53
C SER A 784 -24.02 10.51 16.30
N LEU A 785 -24.62 11.50 16.98
CA LEU A 785 -26.08 11.69 17.03
C LEU A 785 -26.64 12.65 15.96
N TYR A 786 -25.79 13.39 15.25
CA TYR A 786 -26.25 14.50 14.41
C TYR A 786 -27.09 14.08 13.19
N HIS A 787 -27.00 12.82 12.74
CA HIS A 787 -27.79 12.29 11.62
C HIS A 787 -29.21 11.85 12.00
N PHE A 788 -29.50 11.67 13.30
CA PHE A 788 -30.82 11.23 13.75
C PHE A 788 -31.89 12.26 13.49
N SER A 789 -33.00 11.86 12.89
CA SER A 789 -34.17 12.74 12.84
C SER A 789 -34.87 12.76 14.20
N SER A 790 -35.42 13.90 14.62
CA SER A 790 -36.16 13.99 15.90
C SER A 790 -37.37 13.06 15.91
N LYS A 791 -38.06 12.92 14.76
CA LYS A 791 -39.15 11.96 14.58
C LYS A 791 -38.71 10.53 14.92
N PHE A 792 -37.57 10.09 14.38
CA PHE A 792 -37.02 8.77 14.70
C PHE A 792 -36.75 8.56 16.20
N ILE A 793 -36.23 9.59 16.88
CA ILE A 793 -35.94 9.51 18.33
C ILE A 793 -37.24 9.38 19.14
N LEU A 794 -38.34 9.96 18.67
CA LEU A 794 -39.65 9.88 19.31
C LEU A 794 -40.38 8.57 19.00
N ASP A 795 -40.23 8.06 17.77
CA ASP A 795 -40.89 6.84 17.29
C ASP A 795 -40.25 5.55 17.85
N TYR A 796 -38.99 5.61 18.32
CA TYR A 796 -38.23 4.45 18.82
C TYR A 796 -37.62 4.70 20.22
N LYS A 797 -37.46 3.64 21.03
CA LYS A 797 -36.73 3.70 22.31
C LYS A 797 -35.22 3.73 22.04
N VAL A 798 -34.71 4.91 21.68
CA VAL A 798 -33.29 5.07 21.35
C VAL A 798 -32.43 5.28 22.60
N ARG A 799 -31.57 4.32 22.92
CA ARG A 799 -30.69 4.30 24.09
C ARG A 799 -29.22 4.34 23.67
N ARG A 800 -28.52 5.43 23.96
CA ARG A 800 -27.14 5.63 23.48
C ARG A 800 -26.11 4.91 24.35
N LEU A 801 -25.04 4.41 23.72
CA LEU A 801 -23.87 3.93 24.43
C LEU A 801 -23.06 5.11 24.99
N PRO A 802 -22.46 5.00 26.19
CA PRO A 802 -21.58 6.03 26.74
C PRO A 802 -20.36 6.31 25.84
N SER A 803 -20.09 7.57 25.52
CA SER A 803 -19.00 7.97 24.62
C SER A 803 -17.60 7.66 25.15
N ILE A 804 -17.47 7.39 26.46
CA ILE A 804 -16.20 7.05 27.10
C ILE A 804 -15.58 5.78 26.51
N TYR A 805 -16.38 4.79 26.10
CA TYR A 805 -15.87 3.55 25.51
C TYR A 805 -15.27 3.83 24.12
N THR A 806 -15.94 4.64 23.31
CA THR A 806 -15.42 5.09 22.02
C THR A 806 -14.12 5.87 22.19
N GLN A 807 -14.04 6.81 23.14
CA GLN A 807 -12.83 7.61 23.39
C GLN A 807 -11.65 6.74 23.86
N LYS A 808 -11.90 5.78 24.76
CA LYS A 808 -10.88 4.82 25.22
C LYS A 808 -10.34 3.98 24.07
N LEU A 809 -11.23 3.42 23.25
CA LEU A 809 -10.85 2.64 22.08
C LEU A 809 -10.10 3.48 21.05
N GLN A 810 -10.52 4.72 20.79
CA GLN A 810 -9.81 5.64 19.89
C GLN A 810 -8.36 5.86 20.33
N LYS A 811 -8.13 6.07 21.63
CA LYS A 811 -6.78 6.22 22.19
C LYS A 811 -5.98 4.92 22.11
N LYS A 812 -6.62 3.76 22.34
CA LYS A 812 -5.96 2.45 22.36
C LYS A 812 -5.61 1.92 20.96
N LEU A 813 -6.50 2.13 19.99
CA LEU A 813 -6.35 1.65 18.62
C LEU A 813 -5.66 2.69 17.71
N SER A 814 -5.54 3.94 18.17
CA SER A 814 -5.09 5.08 17.35
C SER A 814 -5.83 5.16 16.01
N ALA A 815 -7.13 4.82 16.02
CA ALA A 815 -8.04 4.76 14.89
C ALA A 815 -9.49 4.98 15.36
N GLU A 816 -10.42 5.32 14.47
CA GLU A 816 -11.84 5.35 14.83
C GLU A 816 -12.32 3.90 15.04
N PRO A 817 -12.95 3.54 16.18
CA PRO A 817 -13.43 2.18 16.41
C PRO A 817 -14.73 1.89 15.66
N THR A 818 -14.91 0.65 15.19
CA THR A 818 -16.19 0.17 14.64
C THR A 818 -17.28 0.08 15.71
N SER A 819 -18.56 0.09 15.30
CA SER A 819 -19.67 -0.14 16.23
C SER A 819 -19.58 -1.50 16.93
N GLY A 820 -19.06 -2.52 16.24
CA GLY A 820 -18.83 -3.85 16.80
C GLY A 820 -17.89 -3.84 18.01
N ILE A 821 -16.71 -3.24 17.87
CA ILE A 821 -15.73 -3.18 18.97
C ILE A 821 -16.19 -2.25 20.10
N ILE A 822 -16.98 -1.20 19.81
CA ILE A 822 -17.59 -0.35 20.84
C ILE A 822 -18.58 -1.17 21.68
N TRP A 823 -19.41 -1.98 21.04
CA TRP A 823 -20.33 -2.88 21.73
C TRP A 823 -19.60 -3.92 22.57
N LEU A 824 -18.57 -4.56 22.01
CA LEU A 824 -17.75 -5.53 22.75
C LEU A 824 -17.11 -4.90 24.00
N GLU A 825 -16.55 -3.70 23.86
CA GLU A 825 -15.96 -2.95 24.97
C GLU A 825 -16.99 -2.55 26.04
N PHE A 826 -18.22 -2.23 25.62
CA PHE A 826 -19.33 -1.95 26.53
C PHE A 826 -19.79 -3.22 27.26
N LEU A 827 -20.07 -4.29 26.51
CA LEU A 827 -20.64 -5.54 27.02
C LEU A 827 -19.69 -6.30 27.94
N ARG A 828 -18.38 -6.30 27.66
CA ARG A 828 -17.39 -6.97 28.53
C ARG A 828 -17.27 -6.35 29.93
N GLN A 829 -17.81 -5.14 30.13
CA GLN A 829 -17.85 -4.45 31.42
C GLN A 829 -19.16 -4.72 32.18
N THR A 830 -20.09 -5.46 31.57
CA THR A 830 -21.36 -5.84 32.18
C THR A 830 -21.28 -7.27 32.76
N LYS A 831 -22.08 -7.55 33.79
CA LYS A 831 -22.11 -8.86 34.47
C LYS A 831 -22.98 -9.86 33.68
N LEU A 832 -22.57 -10.18 32.45
CA LEU A 832 -23.24 -11.16 31.59
C LEU A 832 -22.96 -12.59 32.08
N ALA A 833 -23.93 -13.49 31.89
CA ALA A 833 -23.66 -14.92 32.01
C ALA A 833 -22.75 -15.38 30.87
N GLU A 834 -23.02 -14.90 29.65
CA GLU A 834 -22.29 -15.27 28.44
C GLU A 834 -22.39 -14.14 27.40
N LEU A 835 -21.33 -13.94 26.61
CA LEU A 835 -21.32 -13.11 25.41
C LEU A 835 -20.82 -13.89 24.20
N SER A 836 -21.71 -14.17 23.26
CA SER A 836 -21.39 -14.82 21.99
C SER A 836 -21.19 -13.78 20.89
N LEU A 837 -20.05 -13.84 20.22
CA LEU A 837 -19.71 -13.00 19.08
C LEU A 837 -19.89 -13.84 17.82
N VAL A 838 -20.94 -13.56 17.04
CA VAL A 838 -21.24 -14.31 15.82
C VAL A 838 -21.11 -13.39 14.62
N GLY A 839 -20.43 -13.84 13.56
CA GLY A 839 -20.22 -13.01 12.38
C GLY A 839 -19.20 -11.89 12.54
N PHE A 840 -18.27 -12.10 13.47
CA PHE A 840 -17.08 -11.28 13.65
C PHE A 840 -15.88 -12.09 13.20
N ASP A 841 -15.55 -12.07 11.92
CA ASP A 841 -14.47 -12.92 11.43
C ASP A 841 -13.10 -12.27 11.70
N PHE A 842 -12.63 -12.40 12.94
CA PHE A 842 -11.31 -11.91 13.36
C PHE A 842 -10.18 -12.80 12.81
N ASN A 843 -10.41 -14.04 12.40
CA ASN A 843 -9.32 -14.93 11.94
C ASN A 843 -9.15 -14.98 10.41
N ARG A 844 -10.20 -14.70 9.64
CA ARG A 844 -10.25 -14.80 8.17
C ARG A 844 -11.01 -13.67 7.47
N SER A 845 -11.56 -12.67 8.17
CA SER A 845 -12.08 -11.47 7.49
C SER A 845 -11.04 -10.36 7.58
N ARG A 846 -10.32 -10.22 6.48
CA ARG A 846 -10.46 -9.00 5.68
C ARG A 846 -11.87 -8.44 5.92
N HIS A 847 -12.05 -7.44 6.80
CA HIS A 847 -13.36 -6.89 7.18
C HIS A 847 -14.19 -6.64 5.91
N ILE A 848 -14.97 -7.63 5.49
CA ILE A 848 -15.49 -7.72 4.13
C ILE A 848 -14.47 -7.18 3.10
N VAL A 849 -13.46 -7.97 2.69
CA VAL A 849 -13.08 -7.87 1.26
C VAL A 849 -14.28 -8.38 0.50
N ARG A 850 -15.22 -7.45 0.32
CA ARG A 850 -16.23 -7.45 -0.72
C ARG A 850 -15.43 -7.70 -1.99
N GLU A 851 -15.89 -8.59 -2.86
CA GLU A 851 -15.21 -8.90 -4.11
C GLU A 851 -15.05 -7.71 -5.08
N GLY A 852 -15.56 -6.52 -4.74
CA GLY A 852 -15.19 -5.30 -5.43
C GLY A 852 -14.06 -4.52 -4.72
N LEU A 853 -13.61 -3.42 -5.30
CA LEU A 853 -12.56 -2.57 -4.75
C LEU A 853 -12.98 -1.78 -3.51
N SER A 854 -12.37 -2.01 -2.35
CA SER A 854 -12.61 -1.09 -1.24
C SER A 854 -12.03 0.29 -1.56
N LEU A 855 -12.91 1.28 -1.54
CA LEU A 855 -12.61 2.72 -1.61
C LEU A 855 -11.59 3.16 -0.53
N LEU A 856 -11.47 2.38 0.54
CA LEU A 856 -10.66 2.63 1.73
C LEU A 856 -9.22 2.09 1.56
N GLU A 857 -9.04 0.91 0.96
CA GLU A 857 -7.72 0.36 0.59
C GLU A 857 -7.04 1.24 -0.46
N ALA A 858 -7.78 1.64 -1.50
CA ALA A 858 -7.30 2.51 -2.59
C ALA A 858 -6.82 3.90 -2.13
N THR A 859 -7.48 4.46 -1.10
CA THR A 859 -7.20 5.84 -0.64
C THR A 859 -6.23 5.91 0.51
N GLY A 860 -5.84 4.77 1.09
CA GLY A 860 -4.96 4.74 2.25
C GLY A 860 -5.52 5.48 3.46
N ARG A 861 -6.85 5.69 3.50
CA ARG A 861 -7.58 6.39 4.56
C ARG A 861 -8.55 5.42 5.20
N TYR A 862 -8.00 4.54 6.01
CA TYR A 862 -8.76 3.71 6.92
C TYR A 862 -9.31 4.60 8.04
N ARG A 863 -10.63 4.88 8.07
CA ARG A 863 -11.23 5.47 9.27
C ARG A 863 -11.14 4.51 10.45
N HIS A 864 -11.34 3.22 10.18
CA HIS A 864 -11.22 2.09 11.10
C HIS A 864 -10.06 1.20 10.67
N ASN A 865 -9.31 0.61 11.61
CA ASN A 865 -8.19 -0.30 11.31
C ASN A 865 -8.57 -1.75 11.72
N PRO A 866 -9.11 -2.57 10.78
CA PRO A 866 -9.55 -3.94 11.04
C PRO A 866 -8.52 -4.80 11.76
N GLN A 867 -7.24 -4.68 11.36
CA GLN A 867 -6.17 -5.49 11.90
C GLN A 867 -5.87 -5.12 13.36
N ARG A 868 -5.90 -3.83 13.71
CA ARG A 868 -5.76 -3.39 15.10
C ARG A 868 -6.94 -3.82 15.96
N GLU A 869 -8.16 -3.76 15.43
CA GLU A 869 -9.35 -4.26 16.13
C GLU A 869 -9.25 -5.78 16.36
N LYS A 870 -8.88 -6.55 15.33
CA LYS A 870 -8.58 -7.98 15.43
C LYS A 870 -7.54 -8.27 16.51
N ASN A 871 -6.37 -7.63 16.42
CA ASN A 871 -5.28 -7.86 17.38
C ASN A 871 -5.71 -7.51 18.80
N TYR A 872 -6.49 -6.43 18.97
CA TYR A 872 -7.05 -6.09 20.27
C TYR A 872 -8.00 -7.17 20.80
N VAL A 873 -8.90 -7.68 19.97
CA VAL A 873 -9.84 -8.72 20.41
C VAL A 873 -9.13 -10.03 20.73
N ILE A 874 -8.30 -10.53 19.82
CA ILE A 874 -7.61 -11.83 19.95
C ILE A 874 -6.57 -11.79 21.06
N ASN A 875 -5.77 -10.73 21.17
CA ASN A 875 -4.62 -10.71 22.08
C ASN A 875 -4.95 -10.08 23.44
N CYS A 876 -6.02 -9.28 23.54
CA CYS A 876 -6.37 -8.60 24.80
C CYS A 876 -7.74 -9.00 25.36
N VAL A 877 -8.79 -9.09 24.52
CA VAL A 877 -10.16 -9.29 25.03
C VAL A 877 -10.44 -10.75 25.33
N LEU A 878 -10.28 -11.64 24.35
CA LEU A 878 -10.59 -13.07 24.50
C LEU A 878 -9.75 -13.74 25.61
N PRO A 879 -8.43 -13.51 25.73
CA PRO A 879 -7.63 -14.13 26.79
C PRO A 879 -8.01 -13.64 28.20
N ALA A 880 -8.54 -12.42 28.32
CA ALA A 880 -8.89 -11.80 29.60
C ALA A 880 -10.30 -12.14 30.09
N HIS A 881 -11.17 -12.67 29.22
CA HIS A 881 -12.60 -12.86 29.50
C HIS A 881 -13.10 -14.23 29.04
N LYS A 882 -13.17 -15.19 29.97
CA LYS A 882 -13.57 -16.58 29.68
C LYS A 882 -15.04 -16.75 29.28
N ASN A 883 -15.89 -15.78 29.58
CA ASN A 883 -17.32 -15.77 29.26
C ASN A 883 -17.64 -15.14 27.89
N ILE A 884 -16.62 -14.80 27.11
CA ILE A 884 -16.77 -14.28 25.75
C ILE A 884 -16.35 -15.36 24.77
N HIS A 885 -17.26 -15.77 23.89
CA HIS A 885 -17.04 -16.82 22.90
C HIS A 885 -17.11 -16.25 21.50
N LEU A 886 -16.18 -16.64 20.64
CA LEU A 886 -16.18 -16.30 19.22
C LEU A 886 -16.69 -17.51 18.44
N TYR A 887 -17.80 -17.34 17.73
CA TYR A 887 -18.43 -18.36 16.88
C TYR A 887 -18.14 -18.12 15.40
#